data_AF-A0A6J3FRP4-F1
#
_entry.id   AF-A0A6J3FRP4-F1
#
_cell.length_a   1.000
_cell.length_b   1.000
_cell.length_c   1.000
_cell.angle_alpha   90.00
_cell.angle_beta   90.00
_cell.angle_gamma   90.00
#
_symmetry.space_group_name_H-M   'P 1'
#
loop_
_entity.id
_entity.type
_entity.pdbx_description
1 polymer ?
#
loop_
_entity_poly.entity_id
_entity_poly.type
_entity_poly.pdbx_seq_one_letter_code
_entity_poly.pdbx_strand_id
1 'polypeptide(L)'
;MATTGTPAADRGDAATTDDPAACFHVQKHSWDGLRSIIHGSRKYSGLIVNKAPHDFQFVQKTDESGPHSHRLYYLGMPYGSRENSLLYSEIPKKIRKEALLLLSWKQMLDHFQATPHHGVYSREEELLRERKRLGVFGITSYDFHSESGLFLFQASNSLFHCRDGGKNGFMVSPMKPLEIKTQCSGPRMDPKICPADPAFFSFINNSDLWVANIETGEEQQLTFCHQGLSNVLDDPKSAGVATFVIQEEFDRFTGYWWCPTASWEGPEGLKTLRILYEEVDESEVEVIHVPSPALEERKTDSYRYPRTGSKNPKIALKLAEFQVDTQGKIVSTQEKELVQPFSSLFPKVEYIARAGWTRDGKYAWAMFLDRPQQWLQLVLLPPALFIPSTENEEQRLASARAVPRNVQPYVVYEEVTNVWINVHDIFYPFPQSEGEDELCFLRANECKTGFCHLYKVTAVLKSQGYDWSEPFSPGEDEFKCPIKEEIALTSGEWEVLARHGSKIWVNEETKLVYFQGTKDTPLEHHLYVVSYEAAGEIVRLTTPGFSHSCSMSQNFDMFVSHYSSVSTPPCVHVYKLSGPDDDPLHKQPRFWASMMEAASCPPDYVPPEIFHFQTRSDVRLYGMIYKPHALQPGKKHPTVLFVYGGPQVQLVNNSFKGIKYLRLNTLASLGYAVVVIDGRGSCQRGLRFEGALKNQMGQVEIEDQVEGLQFVAEKYGFIDLSRVAIHGWSYGGFLSLMGLIHKPQVFKVAIAGAPVTVWMAYDTGYTERYMDVPENNQHGYEAGSVALHVEKLPNEPNRLLILHGFLDENVHFFHTNFLVSQLIRAGKPYQLQIYPNERHSIRCPESGEHYEVTLLHFLQEYL
;
A
#
# COMPACT_ATOMS: atom_id res chain seq x y z
N MET A 1 62.19 -67.01 10.19
CA MET A 1 62.47 -66.02 9.13
C MET A 1 61.31 -65.04 9.06
N ALA A 2 61.65 -63.77 8.83
CA ALA A 2 60.81 -62.63 8.42
C ALA A 2 59.79 -62.01 9.41
N THR A 3 60.01 -60.70 9.60
CA THR A 3 59.27 -59.61 10.26
C THR A 3 58.31 -58.88 9.31
N THR A 4 57.32 -58.15 9.87
CA THR A 4 56.74 -56.81 9.53
C THR A 4 55.28 -56.74 10.06
N GLY A 5 54.67 -55.70 10.64
CA GLY A 5 54.96 -54.25 10.80
C GLY A 5 53.80 -53.39 10.23
N THR A 6 53.02 -52.72 11.08
CA THR A 6 51.91 -51.75 10.79
C THR A 6 52.42 -50.38 10.28
N PRO A 7 51.60 -49.45 9.67
CA PRO A 7 50.76 -48.51 10.45
C PRO A 7 49.49 -47.91 9.76
N ALA A 8 48.68 -47.20 10.57
CA ALA A 8 47.48 -46.42 10.21
C ALA A 8 47.80 -44.98 9.77
N ALA A 9 46.90 -44.36 8.98
CA ALA A 9 47.05 -43.00 8.44
C ALA A 9 46.01 -42.02 9.01
N ASP A 10 46.54 -40.85 9.39
CA ASP A 10 45.93 -39.66 9.98
C ASP A 10 45.19 -38.83 8.91
N ARG A 11 43.99 -38.31 9.23
CA ARG A 11 43.34 -37.22 8.45
C ARG A 11 43.02 -36.10 9.44
N GLY A 12 43.82 -35.04 9.37
CA GLY A 12 43.71 -33.88 10.24
C GLY A 12 42.50 -33.02 9.96
N ASP A 13 41.79 -32.68 11.03
CA ASP A 13 40.88 -31.53 11.11
C ASP A 13 41.71 -30.24 11.08
N ALA A 14 41.52 -29.43 10.03
CA ALA A 14 42.03 -28.07 9.98
C ALA A 14 41.05 -27.14 10.72
N ALA A 15 41.19 -27.06 12.04
CA ALA A 15 40.64 -25.95 12.81
C ALA A 15 41.47 -24.69 12.50
N THR A 16 40.95 -23.80 11.66
CA THR A 16 41.48 -22.44 11.53
C THR A 16 41.25 -21.71 12.85
N THR A 17 42.30 -21.59 13.65
CA THR A 17 42.33 -20.70 14.82
C THR A 17 42.23 -19.26 14.35
N ASP A 18 41.08 -18.61 14.55
CA ASP A 18 40.93 -17.16 14.37
C ASP A 18 41.90 -16.44 15.32
N ASP A 19 42.77 -15.58 14.76
CA ASP A 19 43.69 -14.75 15.53
C ASP A 19 42.85 -13.71 16.32
N PRO A 20 42.82 -13.75 17.67
CA PRO A 20 42.09 -12.79 18.48
C PRO A 20 42.53 -11.34 18.24
N ALA A 21 43.76 -11.13 17.76
CA ALA A 21 44.27 -9.81 17.41
C ALA A 21 43.61 -9.22 16.15
N ALA A 22 42.91 -10.01 15.34
CA ALA A 22 42.19 -9.57 14.13
C ALA A 22 40.72 -9.21 14.40
N CYS A 23 40.19 -9.44 15.60
CA CYS A 23 38.79 -9.14 15.93
C CYS A 23 38.60 -7.65 16.29
N PHE A 24 37.56 -7.01 15.75
CA PHE A 24 37.10 -5.69 16.19
C PHE A 24 36.04 -5.83 17.28
N HIS A 25 36.25 -5.11 18.38
CA HIS A 25 35.28 -4.99 19.47
C HIS A 25 34.70 -3.58 19.48
N VAL A 26 33.37 -3.50 19.47
CA VAL A 26 32.64 -2.25 19.56
C VAL A 26 32.90 -1.58 20.92
N GLN A 27 32.87 -0.26 20.97
CA GLN A 27 32.99 0.46 22.22
C GLN A 27 31.79 0.17 23.11
N LYS A 28 32.05 -0.20 24.37
CA LYS A 28 31.02 -0.39 25.38
C LYS A 28 30.57 0.97 25.91
N HIS A 29 29.31 1.31 25.67
CA HIS A 29 28.69 2.53 26.16
C HIS A 29 27.72 2.20 27.30
N SER A 30 27.61 3.12 28.27
CA SER A 30 26.51 3.07 29.22
C SER A 30 25.17 3.27 28.52
N TRP A 31 24.08 2.90 29.18
CA TRP A 31 22.72 3.16 28.69
C TRP A 31 22.51 4.65 28.34
N ASP A 32 22.92 5.56 29.23
CA ASP A 32 22.82 7.01 28.98
C ASP A 32 23.72 7.48 27.83
N GLY A 33 24.88 6.83 27.65
CA GLY A 33 25.74 7.06 26.49
C GLY A 33 25.05 6.71 25.18
N LEU A 34 24.42 5.53 25.11
CA LEU A 34 23.64 5.10 23.94
C LEU A 34 22.43 6.01 23.68
N ARG A 35 21.72 6.43 24.73
CA ARG A 35 20.63 7.42 24.62
C ARG A 35 21.13 8.73 24.00
N SER A 36 22.29 9.21 24.42
CA SER A 36 22.91 10.43 23.87
C SER A 36 23.25 10.28 22.39
N ILE A 37 23.79 9.13 21.97
CA ILE A 37 24.10 8.80 20.57
C ILE A 37 22.81 8.81 19.73
N ILE A 38 21.77 8.09 20.16
CA ILE A 38 20.49 8.02 19.42
C ILE A 38 19.86 9.41 19.32
N HIS A 39 19.77 10.15 20.43
CA HIS A 39 19.21 11.49 20.45
C HIS A 39 20.00 12.45 19.54
N GLY A 40 21.33 12.35 19.52
CA GLY A 40 22.20 13.09 18.61
C GLY A 40 21.92 12.79 17.14
N SER A 41 21.80 11.50 16.78
CA SER A 41 21.50 11.09 15.40
C SER A 41 20.13 11.58 14.91
N ARG A 42 19.11 11.57 15.79
CA ARG A 42 17.73 11.99 15.46
C ARG A 42 17.56 13.49 15.27
N LYS A 43 18.37 14.33 15.93
CA LYS A 43 18.33 15.80 15.74
C LYS A 43 18.55 16.20 14.28
N TYR A 44 19.43 15.48 13.58
CA TYR A 44 19.71 15.73 12.17
C TYR A 44 18.62 15.18 11.26
N SER A 45 17.96 14.07 11.65
CA SER A 45 16.82 13.54 10.91
C SER A 45 15.66 14.52 10.88
N GLY A 46 15.39 15.24 11.97
CA GLY A 46 14.33 16.26 12.01
C GLY A 46 14.45 17.35 10.94
N LEU A 47 15.65 17.59 10.40
CA LEU A 47 15.89 18.52 9.28
C LEU A 47 15.61 17.90 7.90
N ILE A 48 15.60 16.56 7.80
CA ILE A 48 15.44 15.76 6.57
C ILE A 48 14.02 15.16 6.48
N VAL A 49 13.34 14.96 7.61
CA VAL A 49 12.07 14.22 7.77
C VAL A 49 10.83 15.05 7.37
N ASN A 50 10.99 16.24 6.80
CA ASN A 50 9.84 16.94 6.23
C ASN A 50 9.26 16.10 5.07
N LYS A 51 7.99 15.69 5.19
CA LYS A 51 7.28 14.93 4.16
C LYS A 51 7.31 15.74 2.87
N ALA A 52 7.88 15.13 1.84
CA ALA A 52 7.99 15.74 0.52
C ALA A 52 6.58 16.11 -0.02
N PRO A 53 6.48 17.14 -0.86
CA PRO A 53 5.26 17.43 -1.60
C PRO A 53 4.68 16.18 -2.29
N HIS A 54 3.38 15.96 -2.17
CA HIS A 54 2.64 14.82 -2.73
C HIS A 54 1.19 15.21 -3.04
N ASP A 55 0.41 14.29 -3.64
CA ASP A 55 -0.97 14.54 -4.08
C ASP A 55 -1.12 15.78 -4.97
N PHE A 56 -0.36 15.77 -6.06
CA PHE A 56 -0.26 16.90 -6.99
C PHE A 56 -1.52 17.05 -7.87
N GLN A 57 -1.98 18.28 -8.05
CA GLN A 57 -3.03 18.65 -9.00
C GLN A 57 -2.63 19.87 -9.83
N PHE A 58 -2.64 19.72 -11.16
CA PHE A 58 -2.33 20.80 -12.10
C PHE A 58 -3.61 21.48 -12.58
N VAL A 59 -3.71 22.80 -12.38
CA VAL A 59 -4.80 23.62 -12.92
C VAL A 59 -4.22 24.70 -13.82
N GLN A 60 -4.66 24.73 -15.08
CA GLN A 60 -4.23 25.72 -16.07
C GLN A 60 -4.77 27.12 -15.73
N LYS A 61 -3.97 28.14 -16.04
CA LYS A 61 -4.41 29.54 -16.04
C LYS A 61 -4.64 29.99 -17.47
N THR A 62 -5.88 30.34 -17.78
CA THR A 62 -6.31 30.82 -19.12
C THR A 62 -6.01 32.30 -19.38
N ASP A 63 -5.37 33.00 -18.43
CA ASP A 63 -4.92 34.38 -18.61
C ASP A 63 -3.69 34.44 -19.54
N GLU A 64 -3.89 34.84 -20.80
CA GLU A 64 -2.83 35.01 -21.79
C GLU A 64 -1.78 36.05 -21.39
N SER A 65 -2.21 37.12 -20.69
CA SER A 65 -1.35 38.23 -20.27
C SER A 65 -0.55 37.93 -19.00
N GLY A 66 -1.03 37.00 -18.18
CA GLY A 66 -0.42 36.63 -16.90
C GLY A 66 0.93 35.91 -17.05
N PRO A 67 1.82 35.98 -16.04
CA PRO A 67 3.16 35.38 -16.11
C PRO A 67 3.18 33.86 -15.88
N HIS A 68 2.07 33.27 -15.42
CA HIS A 68 1.97 31.87 -15.00
C HIS A 68 1.10 31.06 -15.95
N SER A 69 1.51 29.81 -16.22
CA SER A 69 0.79 28.86 -17.06
C SER A 69 -0.13 27.96 -16.24
N HIS A 70 0.32 27.57 -15.04
CA HIS A 70 -0.41 26.66 -14.17
C HIS A 70 -0.30 27.10 -12.71
N ARG A 71 -1.28 26.70 -11.91
CA ARG A 71 -1.12 26.53 -10.47
C ARG A 71 -1.02 25.03 -10.17
N LEU A 72 -0.06 24.66 -9.35
CA LEU A 72 0.17 23.30 -8.89
C LEU A 72 -0.21 23.21 -7.41
N TYR A 73 -1.26 22.48 -7.10
CA TYR A 73 -1.70 22.18 -5.72
C TYR A 73 -1.09 20.88 -5.23
N TYR A 74 -0.82 20.79 -3.94
CA TYR A 74 -0.23 19.60 -3.31
C TYR A 74 -0.39 19.63 -1.79
N LEU A 75 -0.25 18.47 -1.17
CA LEU A 75 -0.03 18.34 0.26
C LEU A 75 1.46 18.41 0.58
N GLY A 76 1.82 19.10 1.65
CA GLY A 76 3.19 19.13 2.17
C GLY A 76 3.26 19.72 3.57
N MET A 77 4.42 19.58 4.22
CA MET A 77 4.69 20.18 5.53
C MET A 77 5.44 21.51 5.36
N PRO A 78 4.82 22.67 5.68
CA PRO A 78 5.49 23.97 5.60
C PRO A 78 6.73 24.02 6.49
N TYR A 79 7.75 24.79 6.09
CA TYR A 79 8.94 25.02 6.92
C TYR A 79 8.56 25.54 8.31
N GLY A 80 9.00 24.84 9.36
CA GLY A 80 8.70 25.18 10.75
C GLY A 80 7.36 24.67 11.28
N SER A 81 6.53 24.04 10.43
CA SER A 81 5.31 23.33 10.85
C SER A 81 5.60 21.83 11.03
N ARG A 82 4.81 21.17 11.89
CA ARG A 82 4.78 19.70 12.04
C ARG A 82 3.53 19.06 11.43
N GLU A 83 2.68 19.85 10.78
CA GLU A 83 1.42 19.40 10.19
C GLU A 83 1.47 19.45 8.67
N ASN A 84 0.95 18.39 8.05
CA ASN A 84 0.68 18.34 6.62
C ASN A 84 -0.53 19.21 6.30
N SER A 85 -0.42 20.04 5.25
CA SER A 85 -1.47 20.99 4.86
C SER A 85 -1.51 21.19 3.34
N LEU A 86 -2.57 21.84 2.86
CA LEU A 86 -2.74 22.22 1.46
C LEU A 86 -1.85 23.42 1.10
N LEU A 87 -1.03 23.22 0.08
CA LEU A 87 -0.08 24.18 -0.45
C LEU A 87 -0.28 24.35 -1.96
N TYR A 88 0.24 25.44 -2.50
CA TYR A 88 0.31 25.63 -3.94
C TYR A 88 1.60 26.33 -4.38
N SER A 89 1.94 26.14 -5.66
CA SER A 89 3.03 26.81 -6.35
C SER A 89 2.56 27.37 -7.69
N GLU A 90 3.21 28.45 -8.15
CA GLU A 90 2.91 29.11 -9.43
C GLU A 90 3.93 28.70 -10.49
N ILE A 91 3.46 28.07 -11.58
CA ILE A 91 4.34 27.62 -12.65
C ILE A 91 4.47 28.72 -13.71
N PRO A 92 5.66 29.31 -13.94
CA PRO A 92 5.82 30.40 -14.89
C PRO A 92 5.68 29.92 -16.34
N LYS A 93 5.30 30.82 -17.26
CA LYS A 93 5.27 30.56 -18.71
C LYS A 93 6.67 30.50 -19.34
N LYS A 94 7.63 31.21 -18.76
CA LYS A 94 9.03 31.30 -19.23
C LYS A 94 9.98 31.20 -18.04
N ILE A 95 11.11 30.52 -18.24
CA ILE A 95 12.19 30.40 -17.26
C ILE A 95 13.51 30.91 -17.86
N ARG A 96 14.41 31.40 -17.01
CA ARG A 96 15.81 31.70 -17.41
C ARG A 96 16.58 30.39 -17.35
N LYS A 97 17.14 29.95 -18.48
CA LYS A 97 17.77 28.62 -18.59
C LYS A 97 19.05 28.50 -17.77
N GLU A 98 19.69 29.62 -17.46
CA GLU A 98 20.96 29.68 -16.75
C GLU A 98 20.80 29.66 -15.22
N ALA A 99 19.57 29.74 -14.70
CA ALA A 99 19.30 29.85 -13.27
C ALA A 99 18.34 28.76 -12.79
N LEU A 100 18.65 28.15 -11.64
CA LEU A 100 17.75 27.24 -10.95
C LEU A 100 16.56 28.04 -10.40
N LEU A 101 15.35 27.72 -10.85
CA LEU A 101 14.12 28.27 -10.29
C LEU A 101 13.61 27.36 -9.17
N LEU A 102 13.59 27.85 -7.94
CA LEU A 102 12.94 27.19 -6.80
C LEU A 102 11.53 27.77 -6.62
N LEU A 103 10.50 26.94 -6.72
CA LEU A 103 9.11 27.32 -6.54
C LEU A 103 8.81 27.54 -5.06
N SER A 104 8.29 28.72 -4.74
CA SER A 104 7.88 29.04 -3.38
C SER A 104 6.62 28.28 -2.97
N TRP A 105 6.66 27.60 -1.83
CA TRP A 105 5.49 26.92 -1.28
C TRP A 105 4.56 27.94 -0.61
N LYS A 106 3.45 28.25 -1.27
CA LYS A 106 2.46 29.18 -0.75
C LYS A 106 1.42 28.40 0.04
N GLN A 107 1.13 28.87 1.26
CA GLN A 107 0.04 28.28 2.04
C GLN A 107 -1.31 28.61 1.42
N MET A 108 -2.16 27.59 1.30
CA MET A 108 -3.55 27.78 0.90
C MET A 108 -4.43 28.13 2.10
N LEU A 109 -4.16 27.53 3.27
CA LEU A 109 -5.00 27.65 4.46
C LEU A 109 -4.38 28.61 5.50
N ASP A 110 -5.19 29.49 6.08
CA ASP A 110 -4.76 30.49 7.06
C ASP A 110 -4.76 29.95 8.50
N HIS A 111 -3.59 29.78 9.12
CA HIS A 111 -3.38 29.41 10.54
C HIS A 111 -4.32 28.30 11.05
N PHE A 112 -4.54 27.28 10.22
CA PHE A 112 -5.49 26.22 10.47
C PHE A 112 -4.84 25.05 11.21
N GLN A 113 -5.30 24.76 12.43
CA GLN A 113 -4.89 23.59 13.20
C GLN A 113 -5.63 22.37 12.67
N ALA A 114 -4.98 21.57 11.83
CA ALA A 114 -5.59 20.42 11.20
C ALA A 114 -5.54 19.18 12.09
N THR A 115 -4.66 19.15 13.09
CA THR A 115 -4.53 18.02 14.02
C THR A 115 -5.44 18.21 15.25
N PRO A 116 -6.13 17.17 15.75
CA PRO A 116 -6.81 17.22 17.04
C PRO A 116 -5.86 17.58 18.20
N HIS A 117 -6.42 18.04 19.32
CA HIS A 117 -5.62 18.33 20.52
C HIS A 117 -4.84 17.09 20.98
N HIS A 118 -3.51 17.23 21.14
CA HIS A 118 -2.56 16.12 21.39
C HIS A 118 -2.56 14.98 20.35
N GLY A 119 -3.14 15.16 19.16
CA GLY A 119 -3.19 14.12 18.13
C GLY A 119 -4.10 12.94 18.49
N VAL A 120 -5.04 13.12 19.41
CA VAL A 120 -6.03 12.10 19.77
C VAL A 120 -7.15 12.12 18.72
N TYR A 121 -7.01 11.26 17.72
CA TYR A 121 -8.01 11.05 16.68
C TYR A 121 -9.17 10.19 17.17
N SER A 122 -10.29 10.23 16.44
CA SER A 122 -11.34 9.22 16.59
C SER A 122 -10.78 7.81 16.36
N ARG A 123 -11.43 6.77 16.91
CA ARG A 123 -10.99 5.38 16.77
C ARG A 123 -10.94 4.95 15.30
N GLU A 124 -11.96 5.28 14.53
CA GLU A 124 -12.02 4.95 13.10
C GLU A 124 -10.87 5.58 12.32
N GLU A 125 -10.54 6.85 12.62
CA GLU A 125 -9.42 7.53 11.95
C GLU A 125 -8.06 6.99 12.40
N GLU A 126 -7.87 6.68 13.68
CA GLU A 126 -6.64 6.03 14.19
C GLU A 126 -6.38 4.71 13.45
N LEU A 127 -7.42 3.87 13.32
CA LEU A 127 -7.32 2.59 12.62
C LEU A 127 -7.11 2.77 11.12
N LEU A 128 -7.83 3.69 10.47
CA LEU A 128 -7.63 3.99 9.06
C LEU A 128 -6.17 4.45 8.78
N ARG A 129 -5.59 5.23 9.69
CA ARG A 129 -4.18 5.67 9.60
C ARG A 129 -3.20 4.54 9.81
N GLU A 130 -3.52 3.51 10.60
CA GLU A 130 -2.74 2.27 10.66
C GLU A 130 -2.82 1.52 9.32
N ARG A 131 -4.02 1.28 8.78
CA ARG A 131 -4.20 0.54 7.52
C ARG A 131 -3.52 1.23 6.33
N LYS A 132 -3.69 2.55 6.20
CA LYS A 132 -3.01 3.37 5.16
C LYS A 132 -1.53 3.64 5.44
N ARG A 133 -0.98 3.17 6.58
CA ARG A 133 0.41 3.41 7.02
C ARG A 133 0.79 4.90 7.07
N LEU A 134 -0.14 5.76 7.50
CA LEU A 134 0.03 7.22 7.55
C LEU A 134 0.69 7.68 8.84
N GLY A 135 2.00 7.97 8.81
CA GLY A 135 2.74 8.46 9.98
C GLY A 135 2.58 9.97 10.29
N VAL A 136 2.15 10.78 9.33
CA VAL A 136 2.17 12.26 9.43
C VAL A 136 0.84 12.83 9.91
N PHE A 137 0.88 13.86 10.75
CA PHE A 137 -0.28 14.58 11.28
C PHE A 137 -0.80 15.66 10.31
N GLY A 138 -2.07 16.06 10.45
CA GLY A 138 -2.72 17.05 9.59
C GLY A 138 -3.50 16.42 8.43
N ILE A 139 -3.72 17.19 7.37
CA ILE A 139 -4.53 16.76 6.20
C ILE A 139 -3.78 15.64 5.46
N THR A 140 -4.37 14.46 5.34
CA THR A 140 -3.70 13.29 4.72
C THR A 140 -4.15 12.98 3.30
N SER A 141 -5.31 13.50 2.89
CA SER A 141 -5.84 13.44 1.53
C SER A 141 -6.83 14.59 1.32
N TYR A 142 -7.13 14.91 0.07
CA TYR A 142 -8.20 15.83 -0.31
C TYR A 142 -8.86 15.34 -1.60
N ASP A 143 -10.12 15.72 -1.78
CA ASP A 143 -10.83 15.58 -3.05
C ASP A 143 -10.94 16.94 -3.75
N PHE A 144 -10.99 16.93 -5.08
CA PHE A 144 -10.95 18.14 -5.89
C PHE A 144 -11.84 18.05 -7.13
N HIS A 145 -12.74 19.02 -7.29
CA HIS A 145 -13.57 19.15 -8.48
C HIS A 145 -13.07 20.29 -9.39
N SER A 146 -12.56 19.93 -10.57
CA SER A 146 -11.83 20.83 -11.47
C SER A 146 -12.62 22.04 -11.96
N GLU A 147 -13.91 21.89 -12.31
CA GLU A 147 -14.68 22.99 -12.90
C GLU A 147 -15.07 24.06 -11.86
N SER A 148 -15.47 23.61 -10.66
CA SER A 148 -15.89 24.52 -9.58
C SER A 148 -14.70 25.03 -8.76
N GLY A 149 -13.57 24.34 -8.79
CA GLY A 149 -12.41 24.61 -7.94
C GLY A 149 -12.63 24.21 -6.48
N LEU A 150 -13.57 23.30 -6.21
CA LEU A 150 -13.92 22.88 -4.86
C LEU A 150 -12.90 21.87 -4.33
N PHE A 151 -12.34 22.16 -3.16
CA PHE A 151 -11.55 21.23 -2.36
C PHE A 151 -12.40 20.74 -1.18
N LEU A 152 -12.37 19.44 -0.90
CA LEU A 152 -13.01 18.81 0.26
C LEU A 152 -11.99 17.94 0.99
N PHE A 153 -11.88 18.09 2.30
CA PHE A 153 -10.89 17.32 3.08
C PHE A 153 -11.30 17.16 4.55
N GLN A 154 -10.76 16.11 5.17
CA GLN A 154 -10.85 15.89 6.61
C GLN A 154 -9.76 16.65 7.34
N ALA A 155 -10.11 17.24 8.47
CA ALA A 155 -9.17 17.82 9.42
C ALA A 155 -9.79 17.81 10.80
N SER A 156 -8.97 17.60 11.83
CA SER A 156 -9.39 17.28 13.19
C SER A 156 -10.29 16.04 13.22
N ASN A 157 -11.55 16.15 13.64
CA ASN A 157 -12.57 15.12 13.52
C ASN A 157 -13.79 15.64 12.72
N SER A 158 -13.59 16.61 11.82
CA SER A 158 -14.65 17.30 11.05
C SER A 158 -14.28 17.42 9.56
N LEU A 159 -15.21 17.92 8.76
CA LEU A 159 -15.06 18.11 7.32
C LEU A 159 -14.98 19.59 6.98
N PHE A 160 -14.08 19.92 6.07
CA PHE A 160 -13.81 21.28 5.63
C PHE A 160 -13.79 21.38 4.11
N HIS A 161 -14.16 22.55 3.60
CA HIS A 161 -14.04 22.84 2.18
C HIS A 161 -13.47 24.24 1.91
N CYS A 162 -12.88 24.41 0.73
CA CYS A 162 -12.47 25.71 0.21
C CYS A 162 -12.61 25.75 -1.31
N ARG A 163 -12.51 26.93 -1.93
CA ARG A 163 -12.68 27.11 -3.38
C ARG A 163 -11.51 27.91 -3.95
N ASP A 164 -10.80 27.34 -4.92
CA ASP A 164 -9.70 28.00 -5.64
C ASP A 164 -9.48 27.33 -7.00
N GLY A 165 -9.19 28.12 -8.03
CA GLY A 165 -8.92 27.60 -9.38
C GLY A 165 -10.18 27.05 -10.05
N GLY A 166 -10.79 27.85 -10.91
CA GLY A 166 -12.07 27.55 -11.55
C GLY A 166 -12.84 28.85 -11.78
N LYS A 167 -14.17 28.81 -11.73
CA LYS A 167 -15.03 30.00 -11.87
C LYS A 167 -14.80 31.06 -10.77
N ASN A 168 -14.27 30.64 -9.61
CA ASN A 168 -13.98 31.51 -8.46
C ASN A 168 -12.67 32.32 -8.60
N GLY A 169 -11.87 32.08 -9.65
CA GLY A 169 -10.55 32.68 -9.82
C GLY A 169 -9.49 32.05 -8.91
N PHE A 170 -8.33 32.72 -8.84
CA PHE A 170 -7.15 32.23 -8.10
C PHE A 170 -6.82 33.17 -6.93
N MET A 171 -6.78 32.64 -5.71
CA MET A 171 -6.40 33.38 -4.51
C MET A 171 -4.94 33.88 -4.58
N VAL A 172 -4.65 34.98 -3.89
CA VAL A 172 -3.27 35.52 -3.75
C VAL A 172 -2.78 35.46 -2.30
N SER A 173 -3.70 35.40 -1.33
CA SER A 173 -3.43 35.21 0.09
C SER A 173 -4.12 33.93 0.60
N PRO A 174 -3.63 33.33 1.70
CA PRO A 174 -4.29 32.17 2.33
C PRO A 174 -5.75 32.47 2.68
N MET A 175 -6.58 31.44 2.65
CA MET A 175 -8.00 31.52 3.00
C MET A 175 -8.32 30.67 4.22
N LYS A 176 -9.36 31.05 4.96
CA LYS A 176 -9.89 30.19 6.02
C LYS A 176 -10.76 29.10 5.39
N PRO A 177 -10.51 27.82 5.70
CA PRO A 177 -11.41 26.76 5.26
C PRO A 177 -12.77 26.92 5.96
N LEU A 178 -13.84 26.57 5.25
CA LEU A 178 -15.20 26.61 5.75
C LEU A 178 -15.53 25.24 6.35
N GLU A 179 -15.93 25.23 7.62
CA GLU A 179 -16.39 24.01 8.29
C GLU A 179 -17.77 23.62 7.79
N ILE A 180 -17.95 22.34 7.45
CA ILE A 180 -19.24 21.79 7.07
C ILE A 180 -19.94 21.31 8.34
N LYS A 181 -21.01 22.01 8.74
CA LYS A 181 -21.85 21.63 9.89
C LYS A 181 -22.50 20.26 9.64
N THR A 182 -22.85 19.58 10.72
CA THR A 182 -23.54 18.29 10.64
C THR A 182 -24.47 18.05 11.82
N GLN A 183 -25.51 17.24 11.61
CA GLN A 183 -26.38 16.70 12.64
C GLN A 183 -25.85 15.39 13.24
N CYS A 184 -24.89 14.74 12.56
CA CYS A 184 -24.27 13.50 13.02
C CYS A 184 -23.39 13.75 14.25
N SER A 185 -23.48 12.86 15.24
CA SER A 185 -22.67 12.94 16.48
C SER A 185 -21.32 12.21 16.39
N GLY A 186 -21.20 11.24 15.49
CA GLY A 186 -19.96 10.49 15.23
C GLY A 186 -19.03 11.15 14.21
N PRO A 187 -17.81 10.62 14.01
CA PRO A 187 -16.91 11.10 12.96
C PRO A 187 -17.54 10.89 11.57
N ARG A 188 -17.18 11.76 10.62
CA ARG A 188 -17.56 11.66 9.22
C ARG A 188 -16.34 11.24 8.41
N MET A 189 -16.33 9.99 7.97
CA MET A 189 -15.18 9.34 7.32
C MET A 189 -15.33 9.31 5.80
N ASP A 190 -14.20 9.19 5.09
CA ASP A 190 -14.13 9.01 3.64
C ASP A 190 -15.00 10.01 2.83
N PRO A 191 -14.79 11.33 2.97
CA PRO A 191 -15.61 12.32 2.26
C PRO A 191 -15.26 12.39 0.77
N LYS A 192 -16.27 12.47 -0.11
CA LYS A 192 -16.08 12.60 -1.57
C LYS A 192 -17.08 13.55 -2.21
N ILE A 193 -16.60 14.41 -3.09
CA ILE A 193 -17.40 15.32 -3.90
C ILE A 193 -18.13 14.48 -4.97
N CYS A 194 -19.41 14.77 -5.20
CA CYS A 194 -20.13 14.20 -6.33
C CYS A 194 -19.57 14.77 -7.65
N PRO A 195 -19.01 13.94 -8.56
CA PRO A 195 -18.43 14.46 -9.80
C PRO A 195 -19.46 15.07 -10.75
N ALA A 196 -20.71 14.62 -10.68
CA ALA A 196 -21.82 15.13 -11.50
C ALA A 196 -22.47 16.41 -10.94
N ASP A 197 -22.22 16.73 -9.67
CA ASP A 197 -22.75 17.91 -9.00
C ASP A 197 -21.90 18.32 -7.79
N PRO A 198 -21.01 19.33 -7.90
CA PRO A 198 -20.15 19.73 -6.80
C PRO A 198 -20.90 20.38 -5.63
N ALA A 199 -22.22 20.61 -5.72
CA ALA A 199 -23.01 21.00 -4.57
C ALA A 199 -23.19 19.85 -3.57
N PHE A 200 -23.09 18.59 -4.03
CA PHE A 200 -23.25 17.41 -3.19
C PHE A 200 -21.92 16.75 -2.87
N PHE A 201 -21.84 16.19 -1.67
CA PHE A 201 -20.77 15.30 -1.25
C PHE A 201 -21.35 14.17 -0.38
N SER A 202 -20.59 13.10 -0.26
CA SER A 202 -20.95 11.94 0.57
C SER A 202 -19.90 11.70 1.64
N PHE A 203 -20.27 10.97 2.68
CA PHE A 203 -19.38 10.49 3.73
C PHE A 203 -19.99 9.26 4.41
N ILE A 204 -19.17 8.57 5.19
CA ILE A 204 -19.60 7.50 6.09
C ILE A 204 -19.78 8.07 7.49
N ASN A 205 -20.88 7.73 8.15
CA ASN A 205 -21.08 7.99 9.57
C ASN A 205 -21.73 6.78 10.23
N ASN A 206 -21.12 6.29 11.32
CA ASN A 206 -21.57 5.10 12.04
C ASN A 206 -21.87 3.91 11.11
N SER A 207 -20.94 3.60 10.21
CA SER A 207 -21.03 2.49 9.25
C SER A 207 -22.15 2.56 8.21
N ASP A 208 -22.81 3.72 8.04
CA ASP A 208 -23.80 3.97 7.00
C ASP A 208 -23.38 5.11 6.07
N LEU A 209 -23.94 5.09 4.85
CA LEU A 209 -23.69 6.07 3.80
C LEU A 209 -24.62 7.28 3.93
N TRP A 210 -24.02 8.47 3.87
CA TRP A 210 -24.72 9.75 3.95
C TRP A 210 -24.36 10.63 2.75
N VAL A 211 -25.29 11.50 2.38
CA VAL A 211 -25.08 12.60 1.43
C VAL A 211 -25.46 13.92 2.07
N ALA A 212 -24.74 14.96 1.73
CA ALA A 212 -25.04 16.31 2.14
C ALA A 212 -24.78 17.31 1.02
N ASN A 213 -25.44 18.45 1.10
CA ASN A 213 -25.29 19.55 0.17
C ASN A 213 -24.52 20.70 0.85
N ILE A 214 -23.37 21.08 0.30
CA ILE A 214 -22.51 22.12 0.90
C ILE A 214 -23.13 23.53 0.85
N GLU A 215 -24.06 23.77 -0.07
CA GLU A 215 -24.65 25.10 -0.30
C GLU A 215 -25.92 25.30 0.52
N THR A 216 -26.76 24.26 0.63
CA THR A 216 -28.02 24.32 1.40
C THR A 216 -27.85 23.88 2.84
N GLY A 217 -26.84 23.05 3.13
CA GLY A 217 -26.64 22.41 4.43
C GLY A 217 -27.58 21.24 4.70
N GLU A 218 -28.36 20.79 3.70
CA GLU A 218 -29.19 19.60 3.81
C GLU A 218 -28.30 18.35 3.97
N GLU A 219 -28.67 17.47 4.90
CA GLU A 219 -28.01 16.18 5.14
C GLU A 219 -29.05 15.06 5.14
N GLN A 220 -28.74 13.96 4.46
CA GLN A 220 -29.64 12.82 4.29
C GLN A 220 -28.86 11.50 4.42
N GLN A 221 -29.35 10.62 5.31
CA GLN A 221 -28.91 9.23 5.39
C GLN A 221 -29.46 8.45 4.20
N LEU A 222 -28.60 7.64 3.55
CA LEU A 222 -28.98 6.84 2.39
C LEU A 222 -29.11 5.34 2.70
N THR A 223 -28.42 4.84 3.72
CA THR A 223 -28.47 3.43 4.12
C THR A 223 -28.75 3.32 5.61
N PHE A 224 -29.39 2.22 6.02
CA PHE A 224 -29.84 2.00 7.39
C PHE A 224 -29.42 0.60 7.88
N CYS A 225 -28.20 0.20 7.51
CA CYS A 225 -27.68 -1.14 7.84
C CYS A 225 -27.25 -1.22 9.30
N HIS A 226 -26.79 -0.10 9.87
CA HIS A 226 -26.24 -0.02 11.21
C HIS A 226 -27.16 0.87 12.09
N GLN A 227 -27.35 0.48 13.34
CA GLN A 227 -28.19 1.16 14.33
C GLN A 227 -27.41 2.18 15.18
N GLY A 228 -26.12 2.37 14.89
CA GLY A 228 -25.25 3.29 15.63
C GLY A 228 -24.84 2.77 17.00
N LEU A 229 -24.96 1.45 17.23
CA LEU A 229 -24.52 0.81 18.46
C LEU A 229 -22.99 0.72 18.47
N SER A 230 -22.38 0.94 19.63
CA SER A 230 -20.92 0.83 19.78
C SER A 230 -20.42 -0.62 19.86
N ASN A 231 -21.32 -1.59 20.05
CA ASN A 231 -20.98 -3.00 20.19
C ASN A 231 -21.05 -3.72 18.84
N VAL A 232 -19.87 -4.04 18.29
CA VAL A 232 -19.70 -4.78 17.02
C VAL A 232 -20.35 -6.17 17.04
N LEU A 233 -20.65 -6.73 18.22
CA LEU A 233 -21.37 -8.01 18.34
C LEU A 233 -22.85 -7.90 17.98
N ASP A 234 -23.49 -6.80 18.36
CA ASP A 234 -24.94 -6.62 18.23
C ASP A 234 -25.32 -5.98 16.88
N ASP A 235 -24.37 -5.31 16.23
CA ASP A 235 -24.59 -4.53 15.01
C ASP A 235 -23.48 -4.81 13.95
N PRO A 236 -23.55 -5.97 13.27
CA PRO A 236 -22.44 -6.47 12.45
C PRO A 236 -22.48 -6.03 10.98
N LYS A 237 -23.46 -5.19 10.60
CA LYS A 237 -23.68 -4.79 9.21
C LYS A 237 -23.15 -3.40 8.94
N SER A 238 -22.63 -3.18 7.74
CA SER A 238 -22.15 -1.86 7.31
C SER A 238 -22.40 -1.64 5.82
N ALA A 239 -22.47 -0.37 5.41
CA ALA A 239 -22.67 0.04 4.03
C ALA A 239 -21.69 1.15 3.64
N GLY A 240 -21.02 0.97 2.51
CA GLY A 240 -20.04 1.92 1.99
C GLY A 240 -18.66 1.84 2.66
N VAL A 241 -18.43 0.84 3.51
CA VAL A 241 -17.19 0.64 4.29
C VAL A 241 -16.39 -0.54 3.73
N ALA A 242 -15.07 -0.40 3.67
CA ALA A 242 -14.17 -1.52 3.44
C ALA A 242 -13.83 -2.22 4.77
N THR A 243 -13.98 -3.54 4.85
CA THR A 243 -13.66 -4.31 6.07
C THR A 243 -12.16 -4.40 6.36
N PHE A 244 -11.80 -4.92 7.53
CA PHE A 244 -10.40 -5.05 7.99
C PHE A 244 -9.48 -5.67 6.94
N VAL A 245 -9.80 -6.87 6.42
CA VAL A 245 -8.96 -7.56 5.42
C VAL A 245 -8.86 -6.79 4.12
N ILE A 246 -9.95 -6.16 3.68
CA ILE A 246 -9.96 -5.35 2.46
C ILE A 246 -9.03 -4.12 2.60
N GLN A 247 -9.02 -3.49 3.78
CA GLN A 247 -8.13 -2.37 4.05
C GLN A 247 -6.66 -2.80 4.20
N GLU A 248 -6.40 -3.87 4.95
CA GLU A 248 -5.02 -4.29 5.28
C GLU A 248 -4.33 -5.06 4.15
N GLU A 249 -5.08 -5.91 3.42
CA GLU A 249 -4.48 -6.89 2.48
C GLU A 249 -4.70 -6.59 1.01
N PHE A 250 -5.62 -5.68 0.71
CA PHE A 250 -5.98 -5.30 -0.65
C PHE A 250 -5.81 -3.80 -0.93
N ASP A 251 -5.39 -2.99 0.04
CA ASP A 251 -5.20 -1.54 -0.09
C ASP A 251 -6.46 -0.80 -0.60
N ARG A 252 -7.66 -1.31 -0.30
CA ARG A 252 -8.93 -0.63 -0.62
C ARG A 252 -9.53 -0.05 0.65
N PHE A 253 -9.59 1.28 0.71
CA PHE A 253 -10.01 2.01 1.91
C PHE A 253 -11.40 2.63 1.81
N THR A 254 -12.19 2.21 0.82
CA THR A 254 -13.55 2.69 0.61
C THR A 254 -14.43 1.57 0.08
N GLY A 255 -15.71 1.60 0.47
CA GLY A 255 -16.75 0.71 -0.03
C GLY A 255 -17.82 1.40 -0.87
N TYR A 256 -17.63 2.65 -1.32
CA TYR A 256 -18.63 3.35 -2.14
C TYR A 256 -18.03 4.23 -3.25
N TRP A 257 -18.79 4.44 -4.34
CA TRP A 257 -18.34 5.13 -5.55
C TRP A 257 -19.48 5.92 -6.20
N TRP A 258 -19.31 7.24 -6.29
CA TRP A 258 -20.22 8.11 -7.04
C TRP A 258 -20.25 7.75 -8.52
N CYS A 259 -21.45 7.74 -9.10
CA CYS A 259 -21.63 7.78 -10.54
C CYS A 259 -21.12 9.13 -11.07
N PRO A 260 -20.29 9.15 -12.12
CA PRO A 260 -19.70 10.40 -12.62
C PRO A 260 -20.71 11.26 -13.39
N THR A 261 -21.87 10.71 -13.74
CA THR A 261 -22.95 11.39 -14.48
C THR A 261 -24.25 11.41 -13.67
N ALA A 262 -25.05 12.43 -13.92
CA ALA A 262 -26.43 12.50 -13.44
C ALA A 262 -27.38 11.95 -14.52
N SER A 263 -28.53 11.45 -14.10
CA SER A 263 -29.63 11.06 -14.98
C SER A 263 -30.83 12.00 -14.80
N TRP A 264 -31.73 12.03 -15.78
CA TRP A 264 -33.01 12.76 -15.74
C TRP A 264 -34.20 11.82 -15.99
N GLU A 265 -34.02 10.54 -15.68
CA GLU A 265 -35.04 9.49 -15.83
C GLU A 265 -36.23 9.73 -14.88
N GLY A 266 -37.45 9.61 -15.42
CA GLY A 266 -38.70 9.70 -14.66
C GLY A 266 -39.70 10.70 -15.26
N PRO A 267 -41.00 10.60 -14.91
CA PRO A 267 -42.05 11.46 -15.46
C PRO A 267 -41.90 12.94 -15.08
N GLU A 268 -41.21 13.22 -13.96
CA GLU A 268 -40.99 14.58 -13.44
C GLU A 268 -39.69 15.21 -13.98
N GLY A 269 -38.82 14.45 -14.67
CA GLY A 269 -37.56 14.95 -15.22
C GLY A 269 -36.56 15.45 -14.17
N LEU A 270 -36.65 14.98 -12.93
CA LEU A 270 -35.78 15.36 -11.83
C LEU A 270 -34.35 14.82 -12.01
N LYS A 271 -33.37 15.58 -11.55
CA LYS A 271 -31.97 15.16 -11.57
C LYS A 271 -31.79 14.00 -10.59
N THR A 272 -31.34 12.85 -11.07
CA THR A 272 -31.06 11.66 -10.28
C THR A 272 -29.57 11.44 -10.18
N LEU A 273 -29.07 11.31 -8.96
CA LEU A 273 -27.68 11.00 -8.64
C LEU A 273 -27.60 9.58 -8.07
N ARG A 274 -26.48 8.89 -8.35
CA ARG A 274 -26.30 7.48 -7.98
C ARG A 274 -24.97 7.26 -7.26
N ILE A 275 -24.99 6.36 -6.28
CA ILE A 275 -23.80 5.86 -5.59
C ILE A 275 -23.84 4.33 -5.59
N LEU A 276 -22.82 3.69 -6.16
CA LEU A 276 -22.57 2.26 -5.97
C LEU A 276 -21.96 2.09 -4.58
N TYR A 277 -22.40 1.10 -3.82
CA TYR A 277 -21.78 0.78 -2.54
C TYR A 277 -21.75 -0.72 -2.27
N GLU A 278 -20.81 -1.14 -1.44
CA GLU A 278 -20.75 -2.47 -0.88
C GLU A 278 -21.49 -2.48 0.46
N GLU A 279 -22.45 -3.39 0.59
CA GLU A 279 -23.05 -3.77 1.86
C GLU A 279 -22.35 -5.03 2.38
N VAL A 280 -22.08 -5.03 3.67
CA VAL A 280 -21.31 -6.08 4.35
C VAL A 280 -22.07 -6.59 5.57
N ASP A 281 -22.00 -7.89 5.79
CA ASP A 281 -22.47 -8.57 7.00
C ASP A 281 -21.34 -9.41 7.62
N GLU A 282 -20.80 -8.93 8.74
CA GLU A 282 -19.72 -9.57 9.51
C GLU A 282 -20.23 -10.50 10.62
N SER A 283 -21.53 -10.85 10.65
CA SER A 283 -22.13 -11.63 11.75
C SER A 283 -21.38 -12.92 12.07
N GLU A 284 -20.94 -13.60 11.01
CA GLU A 284 -20.29 -14.90 11.05
C GLU A 284 -18.76 -14.82 11.14
N VAL A 285 -18.19 -13.61 11.12
CA VAL A 285 -16.75 -13.38 11.27
C VAL A 285 -16.39 -13.46 12.75
N GLU A 286 -15.31 -14.16 13.06
CA GLU A 286 -14.83 -14.32 14.43
C GLU A 286 -14.54 -12.97 15.08
N VAL A 287 -14.83 -12.88 16.39
CA VAL A 287 -14.55 -11.68 17.18
C VAL A 287 -13.36 -11.94 18.09
N ILE A 288 -12.39 -11.04 18.03
CA ILE A 288 -11.23 -11.01 18.92
C ILE A 288 -11.25 -9.73 19.75
N HIS A 289 -10.50 -9.75 20.85
CA HIS A 289 -10.35 -8.61 21.75
C HIS A 289 -8.90 -8.13 21.77
N VAL A 290 -8.69 -6.86 21.43
CA VAL A 290 -7.38 -6.21 21.47
C VAL A 290 -7.37 -5.19 22.62
N PRO A 291 -6.30 -5.07 23.42
CA PRO A 291 -6.24 -4.06 24.48
C PRO A 291 -6.54 -2.65 23.97
N SER A 292 -7.36 -1.91 24.72
CA SER A 292 -7.68 -0.52 24.38
C SER A 292 -6.47 0.40 24.66
N PRO A 293 -6.21 1.45 23.85
CA PRO A 293 -5.11 2.38 24.11
C PRO A 293 -5.25 3.14 25.43
N ALA A 294 -6.46 3.29 25.96
CA ALA A 294 -6.71 3.85 27.29
C ALA A 294 -6.42 2.79 28.37
N LEU A 295 -5.13 2.50 28.59
CA LEU A 295 -4.67 1.40 29.45
C LEU A 295 -5.22 1.47 30.88
N GLU A 296 -5.43 2.66 31.42
CA GLU A 296 -6.02 2.89 32.75
C GLU A 296 -7.45 2.37 32.87
N GLU A 297 -8.21 2.32 31.77
CA GLU A 297 -9.56 1.75 31.76
C GLU A 297 -9.54 0.22 31.89
N ARG A 298 -8.42 -0.43 31.53
CA ARG A 298 -8.27 -1.90 31.54
C ARG A 298 -9.37 -2.62 30.76
N LYS A 299 -9.72 -2.06 29.61
CA LYS A 299 -10.69 -2.62 28.66
C LYS A 299 -10.00 -3.12 27.40
N THR A 300 -10.79 -3.80 26.58
CA THR A 300 -10.43 -4.22 25.23
C THR A 300 -11.44 -3.66 24.24
N ASP A 301 -11.00 -3.53 23.00
CA ASP A 301 -11.85 -3.24 21.86
C ASP A 301 -12.12 -4.54 21.09
N SER A 302 -13.36 -4.74 20.65
CA SER A 302 -13.77 -5.90 19.87
C SER A 302 -13.52 -5.67 18.38
N TYR A 303 -12.92 -6.65 17.71
CA TYR A 303 -12.62 -6.61 16.27
C TYR A 303 -13.20 -7.83 15.58
N ARG A 304 -13.80 -7.62 14.40
CA ARG A 304 -14.08 -8.70 13.45
C ARG A 304 -12.78 -9.04 12.74
N TYR A 305 -12.27 -10.25 12.97
CA TYR A 305 -10.99 -10.71 12.44
C TYR A 305 -11.13 -12.10 11.82
N PRO A 306 -11.25 -12.19 10.49
CA PRO A 306 -11.32 -13.47 9.80
C PRO A 306 -9.91 -14.08 9.75
N ARG A 307 -9.56 -14.89 10.74
CA ARG A 307 -8.33 -15.70 10.67
C ARG A 307 -8.42 -16.71 9.52
N THR A 308 -7.29 -17.10 8.96
CA THR A 308 -7.21 -18.10 7.89
C THR A 308 -8.00 -19.37 8.17
N GLY A 309 -8.72 -19.87 7.16
CA GLY A 309 -9.67 -20.97 7.23
C GLY A 309 -11.05 -20.62 7.81
N SER A 310 -11.19 -19.50 8.53
CA SER A 310 -12.50 -19.05 9.05
C SER A 310 -13.32 -18.31 7.98
N LYS A 311 -14.51 -17.83 8.32
CA LYS A 311 -15.41 -17.15 7.37
C LYS A 311 -14.97 -15.70 7.16
N ASN A 312 -14.89 -15.28 5.90
CA ASN A 312 -14.93 -13.86 5.55
C ASN A 312 -16.36 -13.30 5.71
N PRO A 313 -16.51 -11.96 5.72
CA PRO A 313 -17.83 -11.34 5.68
C PRO A 313 -18.64 -11.75 4.46
N LYS A 314 -19.98 -11.73 4.59
CA LYS A 314 -20.87 -11.79 3.44
C LYS A 314 -20.91 -10.40 2.80
N ILE A 315 -20.83 -10.34 1.48
CA ILE A 315 -20.73 -9.08 0.73
C ILE A 315 -21.79 -9.01 -0.37
N ALA A 316 -22.23 -7.80 -0.69
CA ALA A 316 -23.09 -7.51 -1.83
C ALA A 316 -22.84 -6.11 -2.37
N LEU A 317 -22.91 -5.93 -3.69
CA LEU A 317 -23.00 -4.60 -4.29
C LEU A 317 -24.45 -4.15 -4.36
N LYS A 318 -24.70 -2.90 -3.93
CA LYS A 318 -25.99 -2.21 -3.96
C LYS A 318 -25.84 -0.84 -4.58
N LEU A 319 -26.97 -0.22 -4.92
CA LEU A 319 -27.04 1.09 -5.57
C LEU A 319 -27.97 2.00 -4.78
N ALA A 320 -27.46 3.12 -4.30
CA ALA A 320 -28.28 4.18 -3.72
C ALA A 320 -28.57 5.24 -4.79
N GLU A 321 -29.84 5.56 -4.98
CA GLU A 321 -30.29 6.64 -5.85
C GLU A 321 -31.00 7.72 -5.03
N PHE A 322 -30.81 8.97 -5.41
CA PHE A 322 -31.61 10.06 -4.86
C PHE A 322 -31.91 11.11 -5.93
N GLN A 323 -33.12 11.67 -5.84
CA GLN A 323 -33.62 12.68 -6.77
C GLN A 323 -33.53 14.06 -6.16
N VAL A 324 -33.17 15.02 -7.00
CA VAL A 324 -32.90 16.40 -6.61
C VAL A 324 -33.73 17.34 -7.49
N ASP A 325 -34.38 18.31 -6.88
CA ASP A 325 -35.11 19.36 -7.58
C ASP A 325 -34.18 20.44 -8.15
N THR A 326 -34.75 21.42 -8.85
CA THR A 326 -33.98 22.53 -9.43
C THR A 326 -33.33 23.46 -8.39
N GLN A 327 -33.73 23.39 -7.12
CA GLN A 327 -33.16 24.17 -6.02
C GLN A 327 -32.03 23.41 -5.29
N GLY A 328 -31.72 22.18 -5.71
CA GLY A 328 -30.72 21.35 -5.05
C GLY A 328 -31.23 20.65 -3.79
N LYS A 329 -32.55 20.53 -3.62
CA LYS A 329 -33.16 19.82 -2.49
C LYS A 329 -33.39 18.35 -2.82
N ILE A 330 -33.10 17.46 -1.87
CA ILE A 330 -33.38 16.04 -2.00
C ILE A 330 -34.90 15.79 -1.90
N VAL A 331 -35.48 15.22 -2.95
CA VAL A 331 -36.92 14.93 -3.08
C VAL A 331 -37.23 13.50 -2.62
N SER A 332 -36.39 12.54 -2.99
CA SER A 332 -36.57 11.13 -2.64
C SER A 332 -35.23 10.40 -2.62
N THR A 333 -35.15 9.35 -1.81
CA THR A 333 -34.02 8.40 -1.77
C THR A 333 -34.54 6.99 -2.02
N GLN A 334 -33.73 6.14 -2.65
CA GLN A 334 -34.07 4.77 -2.96
C GLN A 334 -32.83 3.89 -2.85
N GLU A 335 -32.88 2.91 -1.94
CA GLU A 335 -31.94 1.80 -1.93
C GLU A 335 -32.37 0.77 -2.98
N LYS A 336 -31.40 0.26 -3.74
CA LYS A 336 -31.58 -0.79 -4.74
C LYS A 336 -30.58 -1.91 -4.52
N GLU A 337 -31.00 -3.12 -4.82
CA GLU A 337 -30.19 -4.33 -4.75
C GLU A 337 -30.21 -5.06 -6.07
N LEU A 338 -29.23 -5.93 -6.29
CA LEU A 338 -29.20 -6.79 -7.47
C LEU A 338 -30.50 -7.60 -7.60
N VAL A 339 -30.96 -7.77 -8.84
CA VAL A 339 -32.20 -8.50 -9.14
C VAL A 339 -32.17 -9.96 -8.65
N GLN A 340 -30.98 -10.56 -8.59
CA GLN A 340 -30.70 -11.85 -7.98
C GLN A 340 -29.60 -11.67 -6.92
N PRO A 341 -29.52 -12.54 -5.89
CA PRO A 341 -28.51 -12.41 -4.83
C PRO A 341 -27.08 -12.40 -5.39
N PHE A 342 -26.19 -11.59 -4.78
CA PHE A 342 -24.79 -11.48 -5.19
C PHE A 342 -24.09 -12.85 -5.25
N SER A 343 -24.24 -13.65 -4.20
CA SER A 343 -23.68 -15.01 -4.10
C SER A 343 -24.30 -16.01 -5.08
N SER A 344 -25.48 -15.73 -5.63
CA SER A 344 -26.05 -16.55 -6.71
C SER A 344 -25.49 -16.14 -8.07
N LEU A 345 -25.34 -14.83 -8.33
CA LEU A 345 -24.77 -14.31 -9.57
C LEU A 345 -23.25 -14.57 -9.69
N PHE A 346 -22.54 -14.55 -8.57
CA PHE A 346 -21.08 -14.66 -8.50
C PHE A 346 -20.65 -15.67 -7.41
N PRO A 347 -20.95 -16.97 -7.59
CA PRO A 347 -20.88 -17.97 -6.51
C PRO A 347 -19.48 -18.28 -5.97
N LYS A 348 -18.43 -18.02 -6.75
CA LYS A 348 -17.03 -18.26 -6.34
C LYS A 348 -16.34 -17.00 -5.78
N VAL A 349 -17.02 -15.85 -5.81
CA VAL A 349 -16.41 -14.56 -5.44
C VAL A 349 -16.41 -14.39 -3.93
N GLU A 350 -15.22 -14.20 -3.38
CA GLU A 350 -14.99 -13.99 -1.95
C GLU A 350 -14.66 -12.52 -1.64
N TYR A 351 -13.97 -11.83 -2.55
CA TYR A 351 -13.50 -10.46 -2.33
C TYR A 351 -13.89 -9.53 -3.48
N ILE A 352 -14.43 -8.36 -3.15
CA ILE A 352 -14.49 -7.22 -4.08
C ILE A 352 -13.17 -6.45 -3.94
N ALA A 353 -12.26 -6.65 -4.89
CA ALA A 353 -10.92 -6.08 -4.82
C ALA A 353 -10.93 -4.57 -5.17
N ARG A 354 -11.66 -4.17 -6.20
CA ARG A 354 -11.83 -2.79 -6.66
C ARG A 354 -13.23 -2.62 -7.24
N ALA A 355 -13.74 -1.39 -7.26
CA ALA A 355 -14.95 -1.04 -8.00
C ALA A 355 -14.94 0.43 -8.41
N GLY A 356 -15.86 0.80 -9.29
CA GLY A 356 -16.01 2.17 -9.78
C GLY A 356 -17.05 2.25 -10.89
N TRP A 357 -16.92 3.27 -11.74
CA TRP A 357 -17.82 3.52 -12.87
C TRP A 357 -17.05 3.71 -14.17
N THR A 358 -17.69 3.37 -15.30
CA THR A 358 -17.27 3.88 -16.61
C THR A 358 -17.47 5.40 -16.65
N ARG A 359 -16.69 6.10 -17.49
CA ARG A 359 -16.65 7.57 -17.50
C ARG A 359 -18.00 8.23 -17.82
N ASP A 360 -18.84 7.54 -18.57
CA ASP A 360 -20.20 7.93 -18.95
C ASP A 360 -21.27 7.53 -17.91
N GLY A 361 -20.92 6.77 -16.89
CA GLY A 361 -21.85 6.23 -15.89
C GLY A 361 -22.78 5.14 -16.41
N LYS A 362 -22.55 4.61 -17.62
CA LYS A 362 -23.38 3.55 -18.23
C LYS A 362 -23.27 2.22 -17.49
N TYR A 363 -22.10 1.92 -16.94
CA TYR A 363 -21.86 0.73 -16.13
C TYR A 363 -21.09 1.08 -14.86
N ALA A 364 -21.54 0.53 -13.74
CA ALA A 364 -20.63 0.27 -12.64
C ALA A 364 -19.67 -0.85 -13.07
N TRP A 365 -18.47 -0.91 -12.49
CA TRP A 365 -17.55 -2.02 -12.69
C TRP A 365 -16.98 -2.49 -11.35
N ALA A 366 -16.60 -3.76 -11.29
CA ALA A 366 -15.95 -4.35 -10.13
C ALA A 366 -14.91 -5.41 -10.54
N MET A 367 -13.84 -5.49 -9.75
CA MET A 367 -12.83 -6.55 -9.82
C MET A 367 -13.10 -7.53 -8.69
N PHE A 368 -13.44 -8.76 -9.04
CA PHE A 368 -13.76 -9.84 -8.11
C PHE A 368 -12.61 -10.83 -8.03
N LEU A 369 -12.39 -11.37 -6.84
CA LEU A 369 -11.44 -12.44 -6.56
C LEU A 369 -12.14 -13.62 -5.91
N ASP A 370 -11.68 -14.82 -6.27
CA ASP A 370 -11.97 -16.04 -5.51
C ASP A 370 -11.17 -16.10 -4.21
N ARG A 371 -11.56 -17.03 -3.33
CA ARG A 371 -10.93 -17.20 -2.02
C ARG A 371 -9.44 -17.57 -2.07
N PRO A 372 -8.99 -18.53 -2.92
CA PRO A 372 -7.56 -18.77 -3.16
C PRO A 372 -6.79 -17.59 -3.75
N GLN A 373 -7.48 -16.57 -4.28
CA GLN A 373 -6.89 -15.42 -4.97
C GLN A 373 -6.06 -15.85 -6.18
N GLN A 374 -6.60 -16.79 -6.96
CA GLN A 374 -6.00 -17.33 -8.17
C GLN A 374 -6.84 -17.08 -9.42
N TRP A 375 -8.04 -16.52 -9.24
CA TRP A 375 -9.01 -16.21 -10.27
C TRP A 375 -9.56 -14.80 -10.07
N LEU A 376 -9.25 -13.90 -11.01
CA LEU A 376 -9.76 -12.53 -11.03
C LEU A 376 -10.73 -12.34 -12.18
N GLN A 377 -11.85 -11.68 -11.92
CA GLN A 377 -12.80 -11.25 -12.94
C GLN A 377 -13.03 -9.75 -12.89
N LEU A 378 -13.04 -9.10 -14.04
CA LEU A 378 -13.50 -7.72 -14.20
C LEU A 378 -14.91 -7.75 -14.79
N VAL A 379 -15.87 -7.19 -14.05
CA VAL A 379 -17.30 -7.30 -14.35
C VAL A 379 -17.91 -5.91 -14.51
N LEU A 380 -18.71 -5.71 -15.55
CA LEU A 380 -19.60 -4.55 -15.70
C LEU A 380 -21.00 -4.86 -15.16
N LEU A 381 -21.56 -3.90 -14.44
CA LEU A 381 -22.85 -3.96 -13.78
C LEU A 381 -23.71 -2.79 -14.25
N PRO A 382 -24.64 -2.98 -15.21
CA PRO A 382 -25.53 -1.92 -15.65
C PRO A 382 -26.49 -1.49 -14.52
N PRO A 383 -26.78 -0.19 -14.33
CA PRO A 383 -27.67 0.29 -13.26
C PRO A 383 -29.06 -0.36 -13.26
N ALA A 384 -29.58 -0.74 -14.44
CA ALA A 384 -30.86 -1.43 -14.58
C ALA A 384 -30.89 -2.84 -13.98
N LEU A 385 -29.73 -3.42 -13.63
CA LEU A 385 -29.63 -4.69 -12.91
C LEU A 385 -30.03 -4.57 -11.43
N PHE A 386 -30.09 -3.34 -10.92
CA PHE A 386 -30.45 -3.04 -9.54
C PHE A 386 -31.93 -2.61 -9.47
N ILE A 387 -32.71 -3.33 -8.68
CA ILE A 387 -34.13 -3.07 -8.44
C ILE A 387 -34.36 -2.54 -7.02
N PRO A 388 -35.42 -1.74 -6.77
CA PRO A 388 -35.76 -1.27 -5.43
C PRO A 388 -35.78 -2.40 -4.39
N SER A 389 -35.10 -2.22 -3.26
CA SER A 389 -35.19 -3.14 -2.13
C SER A 389 -36.57 -3.01 -1.46
N THR A 390 -37.22 -4.14 -1.20
CA THR A 390 -38.54 -4.20 -0.55
C THR A 390 -38.70 -5.55 0.13
N GLU A 391 -39.34 -5.55 1.31
CA GLU A 391 -39.72 -6.77 2.02
C GLU A 391 -40.89 -7.50 1.35
N ASN A 392 -41.63 -6.82 0.47
CA ASN A 392 -42.78 -7.39 -0.22
C ASN A 392 -42.34 -8.17 -1.47
N GLU A 393 -42.40 -9.51 -1.38
CA GLU A 393 -42.02 -10.43 -2.46
C GLU A 393 -42.78 -10.18 -3.78
N GLU A 394 -44.05 -9.77 -3.73
CA GLU A 394 -44.84 -9.49 -4.94
C GLU A 394 -44.31 -8.26 -5.67
N GLN A 395 -43.98 -7.20 -4.93
CA GLN A 395 -43.38 -5.98 -5.49
C GLN A 395 -41.97 -6.25 -6.02
N ARG A 396 -41.20 -7.08 -5.32
CA ARG A 396 -39.87 -7.50 -5.74
C ARG A 396 -39.92 -8.29 -7.04
N LEU A 397 -40.85 -9.24 -7.15
CA LEU A 397 -41.06 -10.02 -8.37
C LEU A 397 -41.59 -9.15 -9.53
N ALA A 398 -42.48 -8.19 -9.26
CA ALA A 398 -42.93 -7.24 -10.26
C ALA A 398 -41.77 -6.38 -10.80
N SER A 399 -40.88 -5.91 -9.93
CA SER A 399 -39.68 -5.16 -10.31
C SER A 399 -38.70 -6.03 -11.09
N ALA A 400 -38.48 -7.28 -10.66
CA ALA A 400 -37.63 -8.24 -11.36
C ALA A 400 -38.14 -8.54 -12.78
N ARG A 401 -39.46 -8.72 -12.96
CA ARG A 401 -40.08 -8.89 -14.30
C ARG A 401 -39.93 -7.65 -15.19
N ALA A 402 -39.81 -6.46 -14.60
CA ALA A 402 -39.65 -5.22 -15.33
C ALA A 402 -38.22 -4.99 -15.82
N VAL A 403 -37.23 -5.74 -15.31
CA VAL A 403 -35.84 -5.66 -15.79
C VAL A 403 -35.79 -6.17 -17.24
N PRO A 404 -35.29 -5.38 -18.20
CA PRO A 404 -35.20 -5.82 -19.59
C PRO A 404 -34.34 -7.08 -19.72
N ARG A 405 -34.79 -8.05 -20.51
CA ARG A 405 -34.11 -9.36 -20.64
C ARG A 405 -32.66 -9.27 -21.12
N ASN A 406 -32.32 -8.25 -21.89
CA ASN A 406 -30.96 -8.01 -22.39
C ASN A 406 -30.01 -7.41 -21.34
N VAL A 407 -30.52 -6.87 -20.23
CA VAL A 407 -29.69 -6.39 -19.10
C VAL A 407 -29.10 -7.59 -18.38
N GLN A 408 -27.78 -7.59 -18.16
CA GLN A 408 -27.05 -8.64 -17.46
C GLN A 408 -25.71 -8.12 -16.95
N PRO A 409 -25.06 -8.81 -16.00
CA PRO A 409 -23.64 -8.59 -15.74
C PRO A 409 -22.79 -9.05 -16.93
N TYR A 410 -21.70 -8.34 -17.20
CA TYR A 410 -20.76 -8.66 -18.28
C TYR A 410 -19.36 -8.88 -17.72
N VAL A 411 -18.86 -10.12 -17.71
CA VAL A 411 -17.47 -10.43 -17.33
C VAL A 411 -16.58 -10.12 -18.53
N VAL A 412 -15.96 -8.94 -18.53
CA VAL A 412 -15.20 -8.38 -19.66
C VAL A 412 -13.72 -8.77 -19.67
N TYR A 413 -13.21 -9.26 -18.54
CA TYR A 413 -11.84 -9.77 -18.45
C TYR A 413 -11.72 -10.80 -17.33
N GLU A 414 -10.82 -11.76 -17.52
CA GLU A 414 -10.57 -12.83 -16.57
C GLU A 414 -9.08 -13.18 -16.56
N GLU A 415 -8.50 -13.30 -15.37
CA GLU A 415 -7.10 -13.63 -15.16
C GLU A 415 -6.99 -14.83 -14.22
N VAL A 416 -6.14 -15.80 -14.58
CA VAL A 416 -5.97 -17.05 -13.83
C VAL A 416 -4.49 -17.33 -13.64
N THR A 417 -4.10 -17.81 -12.46
CA THR A 417 -2.69 -18.11 -12.16
C THR A 417 -2.52 -19.26 -11.18
N ASN A 418 -1.44 -20.02 -11.36
CA ASN A 418 -1.03 -21.07 -10.43
C ASN A 418 -0.17 -20.55 -9.27
N VAL A 419 0.09 -19.23 -9.19
CA VAL A 419 0.80 -18.59 -8.09
C VAL A 419 -0.21 -17.87 -7.19
N TRP A 420 -0.48 -16.59 -7.44
CA TRP A 420 -1.55 -15.77 -6.86
C TRP A 420 -1.76 -14.52 -7.71
N ILE A 421 -2.90 -13.86 -7.55
CA ILE A 421 -3.21 -12.57 -8.16
C ILE A 421 -2.74 -11.44 -7.26
N ASN A 422 -1.81 -10.63 -7.75
CA ASN A 422 -1.48 -9.34 -7.16
C ASN A 422 -2.53 -8.30 -7.59
N VAL A 423 -3.40 -7.86 -6.69
CA VAL A 423 -4.39 -6.80 -7.00
C VAL A 423 -3.66 -5.48 -7.27
N HIS A 424 -4.12 -4.77 -8.29
CA HIS A 424 -3.53 -3.50 -8.69
C HIS A 424 -4.55 -2.55 -9.31
N ASP A 425 -4.26 -1.24 -9.25
CA ASP A 425 -5.23 -0.15 -9.46
C ASP A 425 -5.48 0.19 -10.95
N ILE A 426 -4.66 -0.36 -11.86
CA ILE A 426 -4.71 -0.02 -13.29
C ILE A 426 -5.91 -0.68 -13.97
N PHE A 427 -6.95 0.12 -14.22
CA PHE A 427 -8.03 -0.16 -15.14
C PHE A 427 -8.51 1.17 -15.76
N TYR A 428 -8.49 1.28 -17.09
CA TYR A 428 -8.89 2.49 -17.80
C TYR A 428 -9.88 2.15 -18.93
N PRO A 429 -11.20 2.27 -18.71
CA PRO A 429 -12.19 2.10 -19.76
C PRO A 429 -12.23 3.33 -20.66
N PHE A 430 -12.09 3.13 -21.97
CA PHE A 430 -12.29 4.19 -22.95
C PHE A 430 -13.79 4.50 -23.12
N PRO A 431 -14.15 5.71 -23.59
CA PRO A 431 -15.52 6.02 -23.98
C PRO A 431 -16.06 5.01 -25.01
N GLN A 432 -17.30 4.55 -24.82
CA GLN A 432 -18.01 3.74 -25.81
C GLN A 432 -18.73 4.65 -26.80
N SER A 433 -18.67 4.36 -28.10
CA SER A 433 -19.48 5.09 -29.08
C SER A 433 -20.95 4.68 -28.96
N GLU A 434 -21.88 5.60 -29.25
CA GLU A 434 -23.31 5.27 -29.22
C GLU A 434 -23.63 4.12 -30.19
N GLY A 435 -24.29 3.08 -29.69
CA GLY A 435 -24.69 1.90 -30.48
C GLY A 435 -23.61 0.83 -30.65
N GLU A 436 -22.42 0.97 -30.05
CA GLU A 436 -21.41 -0.09 -30.02
C GLU A 436 -21.68 -1.09 -28.88
N ASP A 437 -21.68 -2.38 -29.23
CA ASP A 437 -21.74 -3.51 -28.30
C ASP A 437 -20.33 -3.95 -27.86
N GLU A 438 -19.38 -3.02 -27.73
CA GLU A 438 -17.98 -3.29 -27.40
C GLU A 438 -17.47 -2.36 -26.30
N LEU A 439 -16.60 -2.88 -25.44
CA LEU A 439 -15.83 -2.08 -24.48
C LEU A 439 -14.33 -2.25 -24.75
N CYS A 440 -13.66 -1.16 -25.10
CA CYS A 440 -12.21 -1.08 -25.12
C CYS A 440 -11.67 -0.51 -23.80
N PHE A 441 -10.62 -1.12 -23.25
CA PHE A 441 -9.98 -0.65 -22.02
C PHE A 441 -8.49 -1.00 -21.96
N LEU A 442 -7.75 -0.28 -21.11
CA LEU A 442 -6.40 -0.66 -20.70
C LEU A 442 -6.42 -1.38 -19.36
N ARG A 443 -5.64 -2.44 -19.25
CA ARG A 443 -5.50 -3.27 -18.04
C ARG A 443 -4.06 -3.74 -17.91
N ALA A 444 -3.53 -3.75 -16.68
CA ALA A 444 -2.27 -4.43 -16.42
C ALA A 444 -2.52 -5.92 -16.10
N ASN A 445 -1.59 -6.81 -16.42
CA ASN A 445 -1.72 -8.24 -16.15
C ASN A 445 -0.33 -8.86 -15.98
N GLU A 446 -0.17 -9.63 -14.90
CA GLU A 446 1.06 -10.37 -14.59
C GLU A 446 0.97 -11.85 -14.98
N CYS A 447 -0.23 -12.43 -14.97
CA CYS A 447 -0.51 -13.85 -15.18
C CYS A 447 -0.05 -14.37 -16.55
N LYS A 448 -0.07 -13.52 -17.58
CA LYS A 448 0.25 -13.92 -18.97
C LYS A 448 1.72 -14.28 -19.18
N THR A 449 2.64 -13.52 -18.60
CA THR A 449 4.09 -13.68 -18.83
C THR A 449 4.88 -14.00 -17.56
N GLY A 450 4.29 -13.74 -16.39
CA GLY A 450 4.98 -13.71 -15.10
C GLY A 450 5.56 -12.35 -14.72
N PHE A 451 5.34 -11.31 -15.53
CA PHE A 451 5.67 -9.92 -15.22
C PHE A 451 4.47 -9.02 -15.55
N CYS A 452 4.21 -8.03 -14.71
CA CYS A 452 3.12 -7.09 -14.91
C CYS A 452 3.34 -6.22 -16.17
N HIS A 453 2.47 -6.35 -17.17
CA HIS A 453 2.53 -5.54 -18.40
C HIS A 453 1.17 -4.93 -18.74
N LEU A 454 1.17 -3.89 -19.57
CA LEU A 454 -0.04 -3.22 -20.04
C LEU A 454 -0.60 -3.93 -21.27
N TYR A 455 -1.92 -4.13 -21.28
CA TYR A 455 -2.68 -4.69 -22.38
C TYR A 455 -3.82 -3.73 -22.74
N LYS A 456 -4.06 -3.57 -24.04
CA LYS A 456 -5.29 -2.97 -24.56
C LYS A 456 -6.23 -4.10 -24.96
N VAL A 457 -7.41 -4.13 -24.37
CA VAL A 457 -8.38 -5.21 -24.54
C VAL A 457 -9.66 -4.62 -25.11
N THR A 458 -10.27 -5.31 -26.07
CA THR A 458 -11.62 -5.01 -26.54
C THR A 458 -12.50 -6.24 -26.32
N ALA A 459 -13.51 -6.11 -25.45
CA ALA A 459 -14.48 -7.15 -25.15
C ALA A 459 -15.82 -6.85 -25.86
N VAL A 460 -16.51 -7.87 -26.35
CA VAL A 460 -17.83 -7.72 -26.99
C VAL A 460 -18.93 -8.00 -25.97
N LEU A 461 -19.80 -7.03 -25.76
CA LEU A 461 -20.92 -7.06 -24.81
C LEU A 461 -22.15 -7.75 -25.43
N LYS A 462 -22.07 -9.06 -25.64
CA LYS A 462 -23.20 -9.82 -26.18
C LYS A 462 -24.21 -10.14 -25.09
N SER A 463 -25.47 -9.78 -25.32
CA SER A 463 -26.56 -10.11 -24.41
C SER A 463 -27.20 -11.46 -24.75
N GLN A 464 -27.24 -12.39 -23.79
CA GLN A 464 -27.89 -13.70 -23.99
C GLN A 464 -29.42 -13.66 -23.82
N GLY A 465 -29.94 -12.79 -22.95
CA GLY A 465 -31.38 -12.67 -22.69
C GLY A 465 -31.82 -13.55 -21.52
N TYR A 466 -31.93 -12.99 -20.31
CA TYR A 466 -32.33 -13.74 -19.11
C TYR A 466 -33.73 -13.38 -18.63
N ASP A 467 -34.44 -14.34 -18.06
CA ASP A 467 -35.66 -14.08 -17.29
C ASP A 467 -35.32 -13.83 -15.82
N TRP A 468 -35.19 -12.56 -15.45
CA TRP A 468 -34.79 -12.19 -14.10
C TRP A 468 -35.85 -12.43 -13.03
N SER A 469 -37.07 -12.81 -13.42
CA SER A 469 -38.13 -13.16 -12.47
C SER A 469 -38.04 -14.59 -11.95
N GLU A 470 -37.29 -15.45 -12.63
CA GLU A 470 -37.00 -16.81 -12.18
C GLU A 470 -35.67 -16.86 -11.42
N PRO A 471 -35.55 -17.64 -10.33
CA PRO A 471 -34.28 -17.85 -9.65
C PRO A 471 -33.23 -18.42 -10.61
N PHE A 472 -32.06 -17.79 -10.63
CA PHE A 472 -30.99 -18.14 -11.57
C PHE A 472 -29.70 -18.51 -10.84
N SER A 473 -29.06 -19.58 -11.30
CA SER A 473 -27.70 -19.94 -10.91
C SER A 473 -26.89 -20.14 -12.20
N PRO A 474 -25.91 -19.26 -12.49
CA PRO A 474 -25.16 -19.29 -13.73
C PRO A 474 -24.26 -20.52 -13.85
N GLY A 475 -24.00 -20.97 -15.08
CA GLY A 475 -22.87 -21.84 -15.38
C GLY A 475 -21.51 -21.13 -15.18
N GLU A 476 -20.41 -21.87 -15.37
CA GLU A 476 -19.05 -21.36 -15.08
C GLU A 476 -18.63 -20.15 -15.94
N ASP A 477 -18.99 -20.13 -17.22
CA ASP A 477 -18.64 -19.06 -18.17
C ASP A 477 -19.89 -18.24 -18.61
N GLU A 478 -20.99 -18.28 -17.86
CA GLU A 478 -22.30 -17.75 -18.27
C GLU A 478 -22.29 -16.28 -18.73
N PHE A 479 -21.58 -15.44 -17.98
CA PHE A 479 -21.51 -13.99 -18.21
C PHE A 479 -20.23 -13.55 -18.96
N LYS A 480 -19.42 -14.51 -19.42
CA LYS A 480 -18.11 -14.24 -20.02
C LYS A 480 -18.24 -13.64 -21.41
N CYS A 481 -17.72 -12.43 -21.55
CA CYS A 481 -17.69 -11.74 -22.83
C CYS A 481 -16.57 -12.31 -23.71
N PRO A 482 -16.81 -12.52 -25.02
CA PRO A 482 -15.74 -12.86 -25.93
C PRO A 482 -14.80 -11.67 -26.10
N ILE A 483 -13.50 -11.94 -25.99
CA ILE A 483 -12.43 -10.97 -26.24
C ILE A 483 -12.23 -10.89 -27.75
N LYS A 484 -12.51 -9.71 -28.33
CA LYS A 484 -12.30 -9.43 -29.76
C LYS A 484 -10.83 -9.22 -30.07
N GLU A 485 -10.15 -8.45 -29.22
CA GLU A 485 -8.72 -8.18 -29.36
C GLU A 485 -8.06 -8.04 -27.97
N GLU A 486 -6.80 -8.44 -27.89
CA GLU A 486 -5.94 -8.23 -26.73
C GLU A 486 -4.52 -7.95 -27.22
N ILE A 487 -4.09 -6.70 -27.11
CA ILE A 487 -2.81 -6.20 -27.63
C ILE A 487 -1.88 -5.95 -26.44
N ALA A 488 -0.76 -6.66 -26.37
CA ALA A 488 0.29 -6.41 -25.39
C ALA A 488 1.04 -5.11 -25.75
N LEU A 489 0.85 -4.06 -24.93
CA LEU A 489 1.48 -2.75 -25.14
C LEU A 489 2.91 -2.71 -24.62
N THR A 490 3.20 -3.49 -23.59
CA THR A 490 4.55 -3.63 -23.02
C THR A 490 4.90 -5.11 -22.85
N SER A 491 6.20 -5.42 -22.88
CA SER A 491 6.72 -6.78 -22.69
C SER A 491 8.20 -6.80 -22.28
N GLY A 492 8.63 -7.88 -21.62
CA GLY A 492 10.01 -8.18 -21.27
C GLY A 492 10.17 -8.72 -19.85
N GLU A 493 11.41 -8.93 -19.41
CA GLU A 493 11.72 -9.40 -18.04
C GLU A 493 11.80 -8.23 -17.04
N TRP A 494 10.71 -7.47 -16.96
CA TRP A 494 10.57 -6.28 -16.12
C TRP A 494 9.07 -5.99 -15.92
N GLU A 495 8.70 -5.22 -14.90
CA GLU A 495 7.29 -4.99 -14.56
C GLU A 495 6.88 -3.51 -14.65
N VAL A 496 5.63 -3.29 -15.03
CA VAL A 496 4.89 -2.04 -14.89
C VAL A 496 4.41 -1.94 -13.44
N LEU A 497 4.66 -0.79 -12.81
CA LEU A 497 4.26 -0.56 -11.42
C LEU A 497 2.76 -0.22 -11.37
N ALA A 498 2.01 -1.03 -10.62
CA ALA A 498 0.55 -0.95 -10.59
C ALA A 498 -0.04 -0.84 -9.15
N ARG A 499 0.83 -0.74 -8.14
CA ARG A 499 0.47 -0.70 -6.70
C ARG A 499 1.07 0.53 -6.00
N HIS A 500 0.65 0.77 -4.76
CA HIS A 500 1.17 1.84 -3.88
C HIS A 500 1.10 3.25 -4.52
N GLY A 501 0.01 3.57 -5.20
CA GLY A 501 -0.19 4.87 -5.88
C GLY A 501 0.48 4.98 -7.25
N SER A 502 1.22 3.96 -7.70
CA SER A 502 1.65 3.87 -9.09
C SER A 502 0.43 3.60 -9.97
N LYS A 503 0.27 4.40 -11.02
CA LYS A 503 -0.86 4.34 -11.95
C LYS A 503 -0.41 4.67 -13.36
N ILE A 504 -1.35 4.57 -14.31
CA ILE A 504 -1.16 5.07 -15.66
C ILE A 504 -1.85 6.42 -15.85
N TRP A 505 -1.38 7.19 -16.84
CA TRP A 505 -2.05 8.37 -17.35
C TRP A 505 -2.23 8.21 -18.85
N VAL A 506 -3.47 8.30 -19.33
CA VAL A 506 -3.84 8.01 -20.72
C VAL A 506 -4.19 9.30 -21.43
N ASN A 507 -3.39 9.69 -22.42
CA ASN A 507 -3.68 10.81 -23.29
C ASN A 507 -4.46 10.31 -24.50
N GLU A 508 -5.77 10.55 -24.50
CA GLU A 508 -6.66 10.09 -25.57
C GLU A 508 -6.51 10.89 -26.88
N GLU A 509 -5.94 12.09 -26.84
CA GLU A 509 -5.70 12.91 -28.03
C GLU A 509 -4.49 12.40 -28.81
N THR A 510 -3.38 12.12 -28.10
CA THR A 510 -2.13 11.65 -28.71
C THR A 510 -2.00 10.13 -28.78
N LYS A 511 -2.97 9.41 -28.23
CA LYS A 511 -3.02 7.95 -28.19
C LYS A 511 -1.85 7.30 -27.44
N LEU A 512 -1.41 7.97 -26.37
CA LEU A 512 -0.27 7.58 -25.54
C LEU A 512 -0.70 7.18 -24.14
N VAL A 513 0.00 6.21 -23.56
CA VAL A 513 -0.11 5.84 -22.15
C VAL A 513 1.24 6.05 -21.45
N TYR A 514 1.21 6.82 -20.38
CA TYR A 514 2.35 7.08 -19.48
C TYR A 514 2.24 6.14 -18.28
N PHE A 515 3.36 5.54 -17.88
CA PHE A 515 3.39 4.55 -16.80
C PHE A 515 4.75 4.52 -16.10
N GLN A 516 4.81 4.02 -14.86
CA GLN A 516 6.07 3.73 -14.17
C GLN A 516 6.45 2.26 -14.33
N GLY A 517 7.73 1.94 -14.37
CA GLY A 517 8.21 0.55 -14.51
C GLY A 517 9.68 0.34 -14.16
N THR A 518 10.10 -0.93 -14.23
CA THR A 518 11.46 -1.40 -13.91
C THR A 518 12.28 -1.82 -15.14
N LYS A 519 11.89 -1.36 -16.34
CA LYS A 519 12.49 -1.75 -17.63
C LYS A 519 14.01 -1.58 -17.68
N ASP A 520 14.53 -0.45 -17.20
CA ASP A 520 15.97 -0.17 -17.19
C ASP A 520 16.72 -1.01 -16.13
N THR A 521 16.12 -1.21 -14.95
CA THR A 521 16.70 -2.01 -13.84
C THR A 521 15.65 -2.25 -12.74
N PRO A 522 15.68 -3.39 -12.02
CA PRO A 522 14.80 -3.62 -10.86
C PRO A 522 15.13 -2.72 -9.66
N LEU A 523 16.23 -1.97 -9.70
CA LEU A 523 16.65 -1.08 -8.62
C LEU A 523 16.12 0.36 -8.77
N GLU A 524 15.56 0.72 -9.93
CA GLU A 524 15.14 2.09 -10.26
C GLU A 524 13.75 2.07 -10.86
N HIS A 525 12.88 2.92 -10.32
CA HIS A 525 11.58 3.18 -10.91
C HIS A 525 11.71 4.36 -11.87
N HIS A 526 11.20 4.20 -13.08
CA HIS A 526 11.26 5.25 -14.10
C HIS A 526 9.89 5.48 -14.71
N LEU A 527 9.66 6.72 -15.15
CA LEU A 527 8.52 7.08 -15.99
C LEU A 527 8.82 6.77 -17.46
N TYR A 528 7.88 6.13 -18.13
CA TYR A 528 7.91 5.78 -19.55
C TYR A 528 6.63 6.23 -20.24
N VAL A 529 6.67 6.27 -21.58
CA VAL A 529 5.52 6.47 -22.45
C VAL A 529 5.57 5.51 -23.63
N VAL A 530 4.39 5.03 -24.06
CA VAL A 530 4.22 4.16 -25.24
C VAL A 530 2.88 4.45 -25.91
N SER A 531 2.76 4.21 -27.22
CA SER A 531 1.46 4.26 -27.92
C SER A 531 0.59 3.07 -27.55
N TYR A 532 -0.70 3.31 -27.34
CA TYR A 532 -1.69 2.24 -27.19
C TYR A 532 -2.42 1.89 -28.50
N GLU A 533 -2.13 2.57 -29.60
CA GLU A 533 -2.61 2.20 -30.95
C GLU A 533 -1.65 1.23 -31.64
N ALA A 534 -0.35 1.52 -31.59
CA ALA A 534 0.69 0.67 -32.13
C ALA A 534 1.74 0.39 -31.06
N ALA A 535 1.64 -0.81 -30.44
CA ALA A 535 2.64 -1.26 -29.49
C ALA A 535 4.03 -1.30 -30.17
N GLY A 536 4.97 -0.51 -29.67
CA GLY A 536 6.24 -0.27 -30.33
C GLY A 536 7.30 0.26 -29.37
N GLU A 537 7.93 1.38 -29.72
CA GLU A 537 8.96 1.99 -28.91
C GLU A 537 8.43 2.48 -27.54
N ILE A 538 9.17 2.18 -26.48
CA ILE A 538 8.91 2.67 -25.12
C ILE A 538 9.98 3.72 -24.81
N VAL A 539 9.56 4.98 -24.68
CA VAL A 539 10.46 6.10 -24.40
C VAL A 539 10.53 6.37 -22.91
N ARG A 540 11.74 6.32 -22.32
CA ARG A 540 11.96 6.72 -20.92
C ARG A 540 12.03 8.24 -20.80
N LEU A 541 11.32 8.81 -19.81
CA LEU A 541 11.21 10.26 -19.57
C LEU A 541 11.99 10.74 -18.33
N THR A 542 12.56 9.84 -17.55
CA THR A 542 13.30 10.15 -16.32
C THR A 542 14.76 9.77 -16.47
N THR A 543 15.68 10.49 -15.82
CA THR A 543 17.13 10.29 -15.94
C THR A 543 17.59 9.08 -15.11
N PRO A 544 18.42 8.17 -15.65
CA PRO A 544 18.91 7.00 -14.90
C PRO A 544 19.85 7.41 -13.76
N GLY A 545 20.07 6.50 -12.80
CA GLY A 545 20.90 6.74 -11.61
C GLY A 545 20.11 7.23 -10.40
N PHE A 546 18.79 7.36 -10.55
CA PHE A 546 17.84 7.70 -9.50
C PHE A 546 16.59 6.83 -9.65
N SER A 547 15.91 6.56 -8.54
CA SER A 547 14.57 5.98 -8.56
C SER A 547 13.52 7.09 -8.40
N HIS A 548 12.49 7.06 -9.25
CA HIS A 548 11.50 8.13 -9.42
C HIS A 548 10.08 7.67 -9.02
N SER A 549 9.35 8.56 -8.36
CA SER A 549 7.91 8.52 -8.19
C SER A 549 7.30 9.73 -8.88
N CYS A 550 6.52 9.51 -9.93
CA CYS A 550 6.07 10.57 -10.83
C CYS A 550 4.55 10.82 -10.76
N SER A 551 4.14 12.04 -11.11
CA SER A 551 2.75 12.41 -11.35
C SER A 551 2.62 13.30 -12.58
N MET A 552 1.76 12.91 -13.52
CA MET A 552 1.51 13.67 -14.75
C MET A 552 0.43 14.73 -14.54
N SER A 553 0.58 15.87 -15.23
CA SER A 553 -0.50 16.83 -15.47
C SER A 553 -1.64 16.17 -16.23
N GLN A 554 -2.89 16.49 -15.90
CA GLN A 554 -4.07 16.03 -16.63
C GLN A 554 -4.10 16.52 -18.09
N ASN A 555 -3.31 17.55 -18.42
CA ASN A 555 -3.15 18.08 -19.77
C ASN A 555 -1.93 17.50 -20.51
N PHE A 556 -1.19 16.57 -19.89
CA PHE A 556 -0.06 15.84 -20.49
C PHE A 556 1.09 16.72 -21.03
N ASP A 557 1.25 17.91 -20.45
CA ASP A 557 2.27 18.88 -20.85
C ASP A 557 3.40 19.03 -19.82
N MET A 558 3.15 18.63 -18.57
CA MET A 558 4.11 18.65 -17.47
C MET A 558 3.99 17.38 -16.60
N PHE A 559 5.05 17.07 -15.87
CA PHE A 559 5.02 16.08 -14.81
C PHE A 559 5.92 16.47 -13.64
N VAL A 560 5.58 16.00 -12.45
CA VAL A 560 6.42 16.11 -11.26
C VAL A 560 7.13 14.78 -11.05
N SER A 561 8.39 14.84 -10.66
CA SER A 561 9.16 13.68 -10.21
C SER A 561 9.70 13.93 -8.81
N HIS A 562 9.26 13.11 -7.84
CA HIS A 562 9.92 12.93 -6.56
C HIS A 562 10.94 11.80 -6.73
N TYR A 563 12.23 12.09 -6.61
CA TYR A 563 13.28 11.12 -6.92
C TYR A 563 14.43 11.20 -5.93
N SER A 564 15.16 10.10 -5.77
CA SER A 564 16.33 10.01 -4.92
C SER A 564 17.25 8.89 -5.39
N SER A 565 18.45 8.79 -4.82
CA SER A 565 19.35 7.65 -5.01
C SER A 565 19.86 7.17 -3.67
N VAL A 566 20.57 6.03 -3.64
CA VAL A 566 21.16 5.51 -2.41
C VAL A 566 22.07 6.52 -1.72
N SER A 567 22.73 7.41 -2.49
CA SER A 567 23.66 8.43 -2.01
C SER A 567 23.08 9.84 -1.94
N THR A 568 22.03 10.15 -2.70
CA THR A 568 21.49 11.51 -2.83
C THR A 568 20.11 11.59 -2.19
N PRO A 569 19.89 12.50 -1.21
CA PRO A 569 18.58 12.74 -0.60
C PRO A 569 17.50 13.10 -1.63
N PRO A 570 16.22 12.96 -1.25
CA PRO A 570 15.14 13.20 -2.19
C PRO A 570 15.05 14.64 -2.70
N CYS A 571 14.77 14.77 -3.99
CA CYS A 571 14.39 16.01 -4.68
C CYS A 571 12.98 15.89 -5.23
N VAL A 572 12.31 17.03 -5.43
CA VAL A 572 11.03 17.12 -6.16
C VAL A 572 11.17 18.18 -7.23
N HIS A 573 11.16 17.75 -8.50
CA HIS A 573 11.33 18.63 -9.65
C HIS A 573 10.13 18.54 -10.60
N VAL A 574 9.84 19.64 -11.28
CA VAL A 574 8.81 19.77 -12.30
C VAL A 574 9.47 19.80 -13.67
N TYR A 575 8.99 18.94 -14.57
CA TYR A 575 9.46 18.81 -15.93
C TYR A 575 8.36 19.19 -16.91
N LYS A 576 8.72 19.92 -17.96
CA LYS A 576 7.83 20.24 -19.09
C LYS A 576 8.15 19.34 -20.27
N LEU A 577 7.14 18.70 -20.84
CA LEU A 577 7.27 17.94 -22.08
C LEU A 577 7.30 18.90 -23.27
N SER A 578 8.36 18.84 -24.06
CA SER A 578 8.59 19.75 -25.20
C SER A 578 9.13 18.99 -26.39
N GLY A 579 8.45 19.12 -27.52
CA GLY A 579 8.82 18.50 -28.78
C GLY A 579 7.86 18.96 -29.86
N PRO A 580 8.09 18.52 -31.11
CA PRO A 580 7.17 18.77 -32.20
C PRO A 580 5.84 18.03 -31.96
N ASP A 581 4.70 18.65 -32.29
CA ASP A 581 3.37 18.07 -32.00
C ASP A 581 2.97 16.96 -32.98
N ASP A 582 3.63 16.86 -34.14
CA ASP A 582 3.49 15.76 -35.10
C ASP A 582 4.17 14.46 -34.64
N ASP A 583 5.03 14.52 -33.62
CA ASP A 583 5.67 13.35 -32.99
C ASP A 583 5.53 13.41 -31.46
N PRO A 584 4.32 13.19 -30.93
CA PRO A 584 4.03 13.35 -29.51
C PRO A 584 4.76 12.33 -28.62
N LEU A 585 5.17 11.17 -29.16
CA LEU A 585 5.87 10.12 -28.42
C LEU A 585 7.27 10.58 -27.97
N HIS A 586 7.95 11.38 -28.79
CA HIS A 586 9.34 11.81 -28.56
C HIS A 586 9.46 13.19 -27.91
N LYS A 587 8.39 13.70 -27.29
CA LYS A 587 8.45 14.94 -26.50
C LYS A 587 9.49 14.81 -25.38
N GLN A 588 10.48 15.70 -25.41
CA GLN A 588 11.61 15.65 -24.51
C GLN A 588 11.25 16.27 -23.14
N PRO A 589 11.58 15.61 -22.02
CA PRO A 589 11.41 16.17 -20.69
C PRO A 589 12.45 17.26 -20.44
N ARG A 590 12.00 18.50 -20.25
CA ARG A 590 12.87 19.64 -19.90
C ARG A 590 12.65 20.01 -18.45
N PHE A 591 13.72 20.05 -17.66
CA PHE A 591 13.68 20.62 -16.31
C PHE A 591 13.07 22.03 -16.36
N TRP A 592 12.03 22.26 -15.56
CA TRP A 592 11.32 23.54 -15.54
C TRP A 592 11.58 24.30 -14.24
N ALA A 593 11.39 23.63 -13.11
CA ALA A 593 11.61 24.22 -11.79
C ALA A 593 11.80 23.14 -10.72
N SER A 594 12.42 23.53 -9.61
CA SER A 594 12.51 22.73 -8.40
C SER A 594 11.40 23.10 -7.42
N MET A 595 10.84 22.11 -6.74
CA MET A 595 9.98 22.30 -5.57
C MET A 595 10.70 21.95 -4.27
N MET A 596 11.59 20.96 -4.31
CA MET A 596 12.38 20.51 -3.17
C MET A 596 13.77 20.11 -3.66
N GLU A 597 14.80 20.73 -3.11
CA GLU A 597 16.20 20.34 -3.35
C GLU A 597 16.67 19.36 -2.28
N ALA A 598 17.68 18.57 -2.63
CA ALA A 598 18.30 17.63 -1.72
C ALA A 598 18.80 18.37 -0.47
N ALA A 599 18.36 17.91 0.71
CA ALA A 599 18.91 18.39 1.96
C ALA A 599 20.41 18.03 2.06
N SER A 600 21.19 18.86 2.74
CA SER A 600 22.57 18.49 3.06
C SER A 600 22.57 17.24 3.93
N CYS A 601 23.17 16.14 3.45
CA CYS A 601 23.42 14.98 4.29
C CYS A 601 24.28 15.39 5.50
N PRO A 602 24.02 14.85 6.69
CA PRO A 602 24.95 14.99 7.81
C PRO A 602 26.32 14.42 7.38
N PRO A 603 27.44 15.04 7.79
CA PRO A 603 28.77 14.53 7.48
C PRO A 603 28.97 13.06 7.87
N ASP A 604 28.24 12.62 8.89
CA ASP A 604 28.33 11.27 9.45
C ASP A 604 27.50 10.23 8.69
N TYR A 605 26.61 10.64 7.77
CA TYR A 605 25.83 9.69 6.97
C TYR A 605 26.67 9.14 5.82
N VAL A 606 27.04 7.86 5.93
CA VAL A 606 27.67 7.09 4.87
C VAL A 606 26.61 6.16 4.26
N PRO A 607 26.26 6.34 2.97
CA PRO A 607 25.27 5.50 2.31
C PRO A 607 25.76 4.06 2.15
N PRO A 608 24.86 3.08 2.07
CA PRO A 608 25.25 1.71 1.78
C PRO A 608 25.73 1.57 0.32
N GLU A 609 26.53 0.52 0.07
CA GLU A 609 26.87 0.08 -1.28
C GLU A 609 25.89 -1.03 -1.70
N ILE A 610 25.28 -0.90 -2.89
CA ILE A 610 24.49 -1.97 -3.48
C ILE A 610 25.43 -3.00 -4.12
N PHE A 611 25.20 -4.28 -3.84
CA PHE A 611 25.88 -5.40 -4.48
C PHE A 611 24.87 -6.38 -5.05
N HIS A 612 25.34 -7.32 -5.86
CA HIS A 612 24.57 -8.47 -6.30
C HIS A 612 25.46 -9.71 -6.30
N PHE A 613 24.83 -10.87 -6.26
CA PHE A 613 25.48 -12.17 -6.36
C PHE A 613 24.55 -13.17 -7.06
N GLN A 614 25.13 -14.27 -7.53
CA GLN A 614 24.39 -15.38 -8.13
C GLN A 614 24.24 -16.47 -7.06
N THR A 615 23.02 -16.94 -6.84
CA THR A 615 22.77 -18.10 -5.97
C THR A 615 23.27 -19.38 -6.61
N ARG A 616 23.38 -20.46 -5.83
CA ARG A 616 23.65 -21.81 -6.34
C ARG A 616 22.57 -22.35 -7.29
N SER A 617 21.38 -21.76 -7.23
CA SER A 617 20.22 -22.06 -8.09
C SER A 617 20.14 -21.16 -9.33
N ASP A 618 21.22 -20.47 -9.68
CA ASP A 618 21.32 -19.56 -10.82
C ASP A 618 20.27 -18.43 -10.83
N VAL A 619 19.99 -17.86 -9.65
CA VAL A 619 19.17 -16.65 -9.50
C VAL A 619 20.04 -15.48 -9.05
N ARG A 620 19.89 -14.31 -9.70
CA ARG A 620 20.53 -13.08 -9.24
C ARG A 620 19.75 -12.45 -8.07
N LEU A 621 20.43 -12.23 -6.96
CA LEU A 621 19.93 -11.51 -5.79
C LEU A 621 20.70 -10.21 -5.56
N TYR A 622 20.00 -9.21 -5.01
CA TYR A 622 20.56 -7.90 -4.70
C TYR A 622 20.68 -7.72 -3.18
N GLY A 623 21.72 -7.00 -2.76
CA GLY A 623 21.95 -6.66 -1.36
C GLY A 623 22.49 -5.25 -1.18
N MET A 624 22.42 -4.75 0.05
CA MET A 624 23.08 -3.54 0.51
C MET A 624 24.04 -3.87 1.63
N ILE A 625 25.20 -3.21 1.64
CA ILE A 625 26.17 -3.29 2.73
C ILE A 625 26.49 -1.90 3.26
N TYR A 626 26.29 -1.70 4.56
CA TYR A 626 26.88 -0.59 5.30
C TYR A 626 28.20 -1.06 5.87
N LYS A 627 29.30 -0.48 5.36
CA LYS A 627 30.64 -0.76 5.86
C LYS A 627 30.81 -0.10 7.22
N PRO A 628 31.45 -0.75 8.21
CA PRO A 628 31.84 -0.08 9.44
C PRO A 628 32.58 1.23 9.14
N HIS A 629 32.24 2.30 9.85
CA HIS A 629 32.92 3.58 9.67
C HIS A 629 34.38 3.45 10.13
N ALA A 630 35.30 4.19 9.49
CA ALA A 630 36.73 4.16 9.79
C ALA A 630 37.33 2.72 9.84
N LEU A 631 36.99 1.92 8.83
CA LEU A 631 37.43 0.52 8.69
C LEU A 631 38.95 0.35 8.88
N GLN A 632 39.36 -0.52 9.79
CA GLN A 632 40.77 -0.86 10.02
C GLN A 632 41.16 -2.08 9.18
N PRO A 633 42.17 -2.00 8.29
CA PRO A 633 42.63 -3.14 7.52
C PRO A 633 43.03 -4.33 8.42
N GLY A 634 42.62 -5.53 8.02
CA GLY A 634 42.88 -6.76 8.78
C GLY A 634 41.93 -7.01 9.95
N LYS A 635 41.03 -6.08 10.29
CA LYS A 635 40.03 -6.27 11.34
C LYS A 635 38.73 -6.88 10.82
N LYS A 636 38.15 -7.81 11.58
CA LYS A 636 36.84 -8.43 11.34
C LYS A 636 35.79 -7.87 12.32
N HIS A 637 34.66 -7.43 11.79
CA HIS A 637 33.61 -6.70 12.51
C HIS A 637 32.37 -7.57 12.75
N PRO A 638 31.70 -7.42 13.92
CA PRO A 638 30.43 -8.08 14.16
C PRO A 638 29.39 -7.59 13.15
N THR A 639 28.53 -8.50 12.69
CA THR A 639 27.63 -8.25 11.57
C THR A 639 26.18 -8.29 11.99
N VAL A 640 25.38 -7.32 11.56
CA VAL A 640 23.93 -7.29 11.74
C VAL A 640 23.26 -7.47 10.37
N LEU A 641 22.60 -8.60 10.18
CA LEU A 641 21.73 -8.85 9.05
C LEU A 641 20.35 -8.26 9.36
N PHE A 642 20.00 -7.15 8.71
CA PHE A 642 18.66 -6.58 8.78
C PHE A 642 17.77 -7.20 7.70
N VAL A 643 16.63 -7.76 8.09
CA VAL A 643 15.77 -8.55 7.20
C VAL A 643 14.32 -8.08 7.21
N TYR A 644 13.69 -8.11 6.04
CA TYR A 644 12.23 -8.23 5.91
C TYR A 644 11.90 -9.54 5.20
N GLY A 645 12.30 -9.70 3.92
CA GLY A 645 12.29 -10.98 3.20
C GLY A 645 10.92 -11.58 2.89
N GLY A 646 9.83 -10.84 3.09
CA GLY A 646 8.47 -11.25 2.74
C GLY A 646 7.95 -10.63 1.42
N PRO A 647 6.78 -11.08 0.94
CA PRO A 647 6.14 -10.61 -0.29
C PRO A 647 5.80 -9.12 -0.25
N GLN A 648 5.51 -8.56 -1.43
CA GLN A 648 5.13 -7.15 -1.63
C GLN A 648 6.18 -6.08 -1.29
N VAL A 649 7.33 -6.43 -0.72
CA VAL A 649 8.38 -5.49 -0.30
C VAL A 649 9.70 -5.76 -1.02
N GLN A 650 10.39 -4.67 -1.39
CA GLN A 650 11.77 -4.67 -1.85
C GLN A 650 12.54 -3.63 -1.01
N LEU A 651 13.60 -4.05 -0.31
CA LEU A 651 14.42 -3.15 0.52
C LEU A 651 15.58 -2.55 -0.27
N VAL A 652 16.17 -3.33 -1.17
CA VAL A 652 17.37 -3.04 -1.95
C VAL A 652 16.97 -2.44 -3.29
N ASN A 653 17.05 -1.12 -3.36
CA ASN A 653 16.87 -0.35 -4.58
C ASN A 653 17.62 0.98 -4.45
N ASN A 654 17.86 1.65 -5.58
CA ASN A 654 18.62 2.89 -5.66
C ASN A 654 17.74 4.10 -5.27
N SER A 655 17.32 4.14 -4.00
CA SER A 655 16.61 5.25 -3.38
C SER A 655 17.22 5.55 -2.00
N PHE A 656 17.01 6.77 -1.50
CA PHE A 656 17.69 7.24 -0.30
C PHE A 656 17.22 6.50 0.96
N LYS A 657 18.15 5.83 1.66
CA LYS A 657 17.83 5.00 2.84
C LYS A 657 17.96 5.76 4.16
N GLY A 658 18.63 6.92 4.16
CA GLY A 658 19.00 7.68 5.36
C GLY A 658 17.87 8.35 6.14
N ILE A 659 16.62 8.16 5.73
CA ILE A 659 15.43 8.59 6.49
C ILE A 659 14.88 7.40 7.31
N LYS A 660 14.28 6.42 6.63
CA LYS A 660 13.64 5.26 7.28
C LYS A 660 14.64 4.32 7.98
N TYR A 661 15.83 4.16 7.39
CA TYR A 661 16.85 3.21 7.84
C TYR A 661 18.08 3.91 8.43
N LEU A 662 17.93 5.13 8.94
CA LEU A 662 19.03 5.86 9.58
C LEU A 662 19.72 5.04 10.68
N ARG A 663 18.94 4.26 11.45
CA ARG A 663 19.44 3.33 12.47
C ARG A 663 20.55 2.39 11.97
N LEU A 664 20.49 1.97 10.70
CA LEU A 664 21.47 1.05 10.11
C LEU A 664 22.81 1.78 9.88
N ASN A 665 22.77 3.06 9.53
CA ASN A 665 23.97 3.88 9.49
C ASN A 665 24.53 4.13 10.91
N THR A 666 23.68 4.32 11.93
CA THR A 666 24.14 4.40 13.33
C THR A 666 24.83 3.12 13.80
N LEU A 667 24.35 1.94 13.39
CA LEU A 667 25.05 0.68 13.66
C LEU A 667 26.43 0.66 12.97
N ALA A 668 26.51 1.09 11.72
CA ALA A 668 27.77 1.17 10.98
C ALA A 668 28.76 2.16 11.62
N SER A 669 28.29 3.27 12.18
CA SER A 669 29.14 4.25 12.86
C SER A 669 29.72 3.73 14.18
N LEU A 670 29.04 2.79 14.83
CA LEU A 670 29.53 2.10 16.04
C LEU A 670 30.42 0.89 15.73
N GLY A 671 30.65 0.61 14.44
CA GLY A 671 31.58 -0.43 13.99
C GLY A 671 30.93 -1.78 13.66
N TYR A 672 29.61 -1.87 13.52
CA TYR A 672 28.96 -3.07 12.99
C TYR A 672 29.00 -3.06 11.45
N ALA A 673 29.21 -4.22 10.83
CA ALA A 673 28.85 -4.38 9.42
C ALA A 673 27.34 -4.62 9.33
N VAL A 674 26.62 -3.89 8.49
CA VAL A 674 25.16 -4.10 8.32
C VAL A 674 24.88 -4.58 6.92
N VAL A 675 24.16 -5.70 6.81
CA VAL A 675 23.81 -6.33 5.54
C VAL A 675 22.29 -6.37 5.40
N VAL A 676 21.80 -6.07 4.20
CA VAL A 676 20.39 -6.25 3.80
C VAL A 676 20.40 -7.02 2.49
N ILE A 677 19.54 -8.02 2.34
CA ILE A 677 19.44 -8.82 1.12
C ILE A 677 17.96 -9.01 0.81
N ASP A 678 17.61 -8.79 -0.45
CA ASP A 678 16.30 -9.13 -1.01
C ASP A 678 16.37 -10.55 -1.58
N GLY A 679 15.99 -11.53 -0.77
CA GLY A 679 15.86 -12.94 -1.16
C GLY A 679 14.65 -13.19 -2.08
N ARG A 680 14.53 -14.42 -2.58
CA ARG A 680 13.34 -14.88 -3.32
C ARG A 680 12.10 -14.70 -2.45
N GLY A 681 10.99 -14.28 -3.07
CA GLY A 681 9.79 -13.83 -2.36
C GLY A 681 9.60 -12.32 -2.29
N SER A 682 10.68 -11.52 -2.36
CA SER A 682 10.56 -10.06 -2.45
C SER A 682 9.98 -9.59 -3.80
N CYS A 683 9.42 -8.38 -3.86
CA CYS A 683 8.72 -7.87 -5.05
C CYS A 683 9.67 -7.19 -6.07
N GLN A 684 9.11 -6.65 -7.16
CA GLN A 684 9.83 -5.95 -8.25
C GLN A 684 10.70 -6.84 -9.15
N ARG A 685 10.38 -8.14 -9.20
CA ARG A 685 11.15 -9.19 -9.89
C ARG A 685 10.26 -10.20 -10.64
N GLY A 686 8.96 -9.89 -10.78
CA GLY A 686 7.95 -10.76 -11.38
C GLY A 686 7.47 -11.92 -10.50
N LEU A 687 6.28 -12.43 -10.84
CA LEU A 687 5.51 -13.42 -10.08
C LEU A 687 6.24 -14.72 -9.79
N ARG A 688 7.13 -15.18 -10.68
CA ARG A 688 7.89 -16.42 -10.44
C ARG A 688 8.92 -16.25 -9.31
N PHE A 689 9.51 -15.07 -9.21
CA PHE A 689 10.46 -14.76 -8.15
C PHE A 689 9.75 -14.57 -6.81
N GLU A 690 8.60 -13.89 -6.81
CA GLU A 690 7.74 -13.74 -5.62
C GLU A 690 7.15 -15.10 -5.18
N GLY A 691 6.70 -15.90 -6.15
CA GLY A 691 6.05 -17.21 -5.99
C GLY A 691 6.92 -18.31 -5.39
N ALA A 692 8.22 -18.07 -5.19
CA ALA A 692 9.13 -19.01 -4.54
C ALA A 692 8.70 -19.36 -3.10
N LEU A 693 7.86 -18.54 -2.47
CA LEU A 693 7.35 -18.75 -1.12
C LEU A 693 6.00 -19.48 -1.07
N LYS A 694 5.38 -19.76 -2.22
CA LYS A 694 4.05 -20.37 -2.26
C LYS A 694 4.04 -21.67 -1.45
N ASN A 695 3.17 -21.70 -0.45
CA ASN A 695 2.95 -22.79 0.49
C ASN A 695 4.16 -23.12 1.39
N GLN A 696 5.24 -22.31 1.38
CA GLN A 696 6.51 -22.62 2.02
C GLN A 696 7.20 -21.44 2.73
N MET A 697 6.43 -20.45 3.20
CA MET A 697 6.98 -19.30 3.96
C MET A 697 7.87 -19.74 5.14
N GLY A 698 9.03 -19.10 5.26
CA GLY A 698 10.08 -19.34 6.26
C GLY A 698 11.10 -20.42 5.92
N GLN A 699 10.90 -21.19 4.85
CA GLN A 699 11.76 -22.32 4.50
C GLN A 699 12.88 -21.94 3.53
N VAL A 700 12.64 -20.96 2.64
CA VAL A 700 13.52 -20.64 1.49
C VAL A 700 14.40 -19.44 1.79
N GLU A 701 13.86 -18.47 2.50
CA GLU A 701 14.37 -17.12 2.66
C GLU A 701 15.72 -17.10 3.39
N ILE A 702 15.85 -17.90 4.45
CA ILE A 702 17.07 -17.96 5.27
C ILE A 702 18.24 -18.54 4.48
N GLU A 703 18.01 -19.41 3.50
CA GLU A 703 19.07 -19.93 2.65
C GLU A 703 19.68 -18.83 1.79
N ASP A 704 18.82 -18.02 1.15
CA ASP A 704 19.23 -16.87 0.34
C ASP A 704 20.01 -15.84 1.20
N GLN A 705 19.55 -15.59 2.43
CA GLN A 705 20.25 -14.69 3.36
C GLN A 705 21.65 -15.20 3.73
N VAL A 706 21.80 -16.50 3.99
CA VAL A 706 23.09 -17.10 4.34
C VAL A 706 24.04 -17.13 3.15
N GLU A 707 23.55 -17.42 1.94
CA GLU A 707 24.36 -17.37 0.71
C GLU A 707 24.88 -15.94 0.46
N GLY A 708 24.02 -14.92 0.57
CA GLY A 708 24.45 -13.54 0.40
C GLY A 708 25.42 -13.08 1.49
N LEU A 709 25.25 -13.54 2.73
CA LEU A 709 26.17 -13.25 3.83
C LEU A 709 27.55 -13.88 3.60
N GLN A 710 27.60 -15.11 3.10
CA GLN A 710 28.85 -15.80 2.73
C GLN A 710 29.57 -15.06 1.60
N PHE A 711 28.84 -14.66 0.56
CA PHE A 711 29.37 -13.85 -0.54
C PHE A 711 29.96 -12.52 -0.03
N VAL A 712 29.26 -11.82 0.85
CA VAL A 712 29.73 -10.57 1.45
C VAL A 712 30.99 -10.80 2.28
N ALA A 713 31.07 -11.90 3.03
CA ALA A 713 32.27 -12.22 3.80
C ALA A 713 33.50 -12.49 2.91
N GLU A 714 33.32 -13.24 1.83
CA GLU A 714 34.37 -13.53 0.85
C GLU A 714 34.84 -12.26 0.14
N LYS A 715 33.90 -11.44 -0.35
CA LYS A 715 34.19 -10.26 -1.16
C LYS A 715 34.86 -9.12 -0.37
N TYR A 716 34.39 -8.84 0.84
CA TYR A 716 34.77 -7.61 1.55
C TYR A 716 35.86 -7.81 2.62
N GLY A 717 36.06 -9.04 3.11
CA GLY A 717 37.20 -9.35 3.97
C GLY A 717 37.17 -8.77 5.39
N PHE A 718 36.15 -8.00 5.79
CA PHE A 718 36.00 -7.46 7.15
C PHE A 718 34.81 -8.07 7.92
N ILE A 719 34.10 -9.04 7.36
CA ILE A 719 32.94 -9.67 8.00
C ILE A 719 33.41 -10.76 8.96
N ASP A 720 32.93 -10.71 10.20
CA ASP A 720 33.09 -11.77 11.18
C ASP A 720 31.86 -12.70 11.19
N LEU A 721 31.97 -13.84 10.51
CA LEU A 721 30.88 -14.83 10.45
C LEU A 721 30.64 -15.54 11.79
N SER A 722 31.55 -15.41 12.77
CA SER A 722 31.34 -15.95 14.11
C SER A 722 30.45 -15.08 14.97
N ARG A 723 30.21 -13.81 14.60
CA ARG A 723 29.40 -12.83 15.34
C ARG A 723 28.37 -12.15 14.42
N VAL A 724 27.34 -12.91 14.06
CA VAL A 724 26.23 -12.44 13.21
C VAL A 724 24.93 -12.35 14.01
N ALA A 725 24.30 -11.18 14.04
CA ALA A 725 22.93 -10.99 14.50
C ALA A 725 21.97 -10.96 13.32
N ILE A 726 20.74 -11.43 13.52
CA ILE A 726 19.61 -11.22 12.59
C ILE A 726 18.54 -10.38 13.27
N HIS A 727 18.02 -9.36 12.58
CA HIS A 727 16.99 -8.48 13.11
C HIS A 727 16.01 -8.05 12.03
N GLY A 728 14.71 -8.11 12.35
CA GLY A 728 13.65 -7.56 11.52
C GLY A 728 12.36 -7.30 12.31
N TRP A 729 11.40 -6.65 11.65
CA TRP A 729 10.06 -6.38 12.16
C TRP A 729 9.00 -7.06 11.28
N SER A 730 7.85 -7.42 11.87
CA SER A 730 6.76 -8.09 11.17
C SER A 730 7.25 -9.41 10.55
N TYR A 731 7.13 -9.60 9.24
CA TYR A 731 7.74 -10.72 8.51
C TYR A 731 9.24 -10.87 8.79
N GLY A 732 9.98 -9.77 8.92
CA GLY A 732 11.39 -9.80 9.28
C GLY A 732 11.64 -10.32 10.70
N GLY A 733 10.70 -10.09 11.62
CA GLY A 733 10.72 -10.67 12.96
C GLY A 733 10.48 -12.18 12.93
N PHE A 734 9.53 -12.62 12.11
CA PHE A 734 9.31 -14.03 11.80
C PHE A 734 10.58 -14.69 11.24
N LEU A 735 11.22 -14.10 10.22
CA LEU A 735 12.48 -14.62 9.68
C LEU A 735 13.65 -14.56 10.66
N SER A 736 13.67 -13.59 11.58
CA SER A 736 14.68 -13.58 12.65
C SER A 736 14.58 -14.81 13.54
N LEU A 737 13.35 -15.26 13.86
CA LEU A 737 13.10 -16.50 14.59
C LEU A 737 13.46 -17.74 13.75
N MET A 738 13.03 -17.79 12.48
CA MET A 738 13.38 -18.90 11.57
C MET A 738 14.89 -19.03 11.36
N GLY A 739 15.61 -17.91 11.26
CA GLY A 739 17.07 -17.88 11.19
C GLY A 739 17.72 -18.55 12.41
N LEU A 740 17.25 -18.22 13.62
CA LEU A 740 17.76 -18.81 14.85
C LEU A 740 17.39 -20.29 15.03
N ILE A 741 16.24 -20.72 14.50
CA ILE A 741 15.80 -22.13 14.49
C ILE A 741 16.60 -22.96 13.49
N HIS A 742 16.72 -22.51 12.24
CA HIS A 742 17.29 -23.31 11.15
C HIS A 742 18.81 -23.21 11.04
N LYS A 743 19.39 -22.07 11.44
CA LYS A 743 20.83 -21.80 11.30
C LYS A 743 21.43 -21.20 12.60
N PRO A 744 21.25 -21.84 13.78
CA PRO A 744 21.83 -21.35 15.04
C PRO A 744 23.37 -21.31 15.05
N GLN A 745 24.02 -22.05 14.15
CA GLN A 745 25.46 -21.99 13.93
C GLN A 745 25.93 -20.70 13.23
N VAL A 746 25.05 -20.08 12.42
CA VAL A 746 25.33 -18.81 11.73
C VAL A 746 24.94 -17.62 12.61
N PHE A 747 23.69 -17.59 13.09
CA PHE A 747 23.15 -16.45 13.81
C PHE A 747 23.35 -16.59 15.31
N LYS A 748 24.23 -15.77 15.90
CA LYS A 748 24.50 -15.76 17.35
C LYS A 748 23.34 -15.20 18.14
N VAL A 749 22.71 -14.13 17.67
CA VAL A 749 21.53 -13.55 18.31
C VAL A 749 20.45 -13.22 17.28
N ALA A 750 19.19 -13.27 17.71
CA ALA A 750 18.04 -12.82 16.93
C ALA A 750 17.22 -11.79 17.71
N ILE A 751 16.89 -10.67 17.06
CA ILE A 751 15.97 -9.66 17.59
C ILE A 751 14.70 -9.64 16.72
N ALA A 752 13.64 -10.26 17.22
CA ALA A 752 12.37 -10.44 16.50
C ALA A 752 11.33 -9.40 16.93
N GLY A 753 11.01 -8.44 16.07
CA GLY A 753 9.95 -7.45 16.31
C GLY A 753 8.61 -7.81 15.68
N ALA A 754 7.53 -7.78 16.45
CA ALA A 754 6.16 -8.11 16.06
C ALA A 754 6.07 -9.36 15.14
N PRO A 755 6.65 -10.51 15.53
CA PRO A 755 6.71 -11.67 14.65
C PRO A 755 5.36 -12.37 14.54
N VAL A 756 5.01 -12.86 13.35
CA VAL A 756 4.01 -13.92 13.20
C VAL A 756 4.63 -15.22 13.70
N THR A 757 4.02 -15.84 14.71
CA THR A 757 4.53 -17.08 15.33
C THR A 757 3.69 -18.32 15.03
N VAL A 758 2.44 -18.10 14.59
CA VAL A 758 1.44 -19.12 14.27
C VAL A 758 0.62 -18.61 13.09
N TRP A 759 0.78 -19.20 11.89
CA TRP A 759 0.07 -18.75 10.69
C TRP A 759 -1.45 -18.92 10.78
N MET A 760 -1.94 -19.92 11.52
CA MET A 760 -3.39 -20.14 11.75
C MET A 760 -4.08 -18.99 12.51
N ALA A 761 -3.31 -18.10 13.13
CA ALA A 761 -3.82 -16.95 13.88
C ALA A 761 -3.78 -15.64 13.09
N TYR A 762 -3.28 -15.66 11.85
CA TYR A 762 -3.24 -14.52 10.95
C TYR A 762 -4.41 -14.58 9.95
N ASP A 763 -4.70 -13.48 9.25
CA ASP A 763 -5.94 -13.30 8.50
C ASP A 763 -6.03 -14.15 7.22
N THR A 764 -7.24 -14.24 6.66
CA THR A 764 -7.54 -14.94 5.40
C THR A 764 -6.80 -14.35 4.20
N GLY A 765 -6.93 -13.03 3.98
CA GLY A 765 -6.48 -12.35 2.77
C GLY A 765 -4.97 -12.46 2.54
N TYR A 766 -4.17 -12.31 3.59
CA TYR A 766 -2.72 -12.52 3.52
C TYR A 766 -2.39 -14.01 3.44
N THR A 767 -2.84 -14.79 4.42
CA THR A 767 -2.30 -16.13 4.64
C THR A 767 -2.73 -17.08 3.55
N GLU A 768 -4.01 -17.09 3.16
CA GLU A 768 -4.52 -18.02 2.14
C GLU A 768 -3.92 -17.73 0.75
N ARG A 769 -3.60 -16.46 0.45
CA ARG A 769 -2.93 -16.07 -0.80
C ARG A 769 -1.56 -16.74 -0.96
N TYR A 770 -0.77 -16.81 0.10
CA TYR A 770 0.61 -17.28 0.04
C TYR A 770 0.80 -18.71 0.55
N MET A 771 -0.09 -19.19 1.42
CA MET A 771 0.04 -20.48 2.11
C MET A 771 -1.12 -21.45 1.83
N ASP A 772 -2.10 -21.08 1.00
CA ASP A 772 -3.36 -21.82 0.80
C ASP A 772 -4.19 -21.87 2.09
N VAL A 773 -5.34 -22.54 2.09
CA VAL A 773 -6.08 -22.82 3.33
C VAL A 773 -5.34 -23.88 4.18
N PRO A 774 -5.46 -23.85 5.53
CA PRO A 774 -4.78 -24.81 6.39
C PRO A 774 -5.03 -26.28 6.03
N GLU A 775 -6.26 -26.60 5.61
CA GLU A 775 -6.68 -27.95 5.20
C GLU A 775 -5.87 -28.49 4.00
N ASN A 776 -5.41 -27.61 3.12
CA ASN A 776 -4.66 -27.95 1.92
C ASN A 776 -3.15 -27.96 2.14
N ASN A 777 -2.65 -27.29 3.18
CA ASN A 777 -1.21 -27.07 3.40
C ASN A 777 -0.78 -27.26 4.87
N GLN A 778 -1.29 -28.28 5.54
CA GLN A 778 -0.95 -28.58 6.94
C GLN A 778 0.57 -28.54 7.22
N HIS A 779 1.38 -29.15 6.35
CA HIS A 779 2.84 -29.17 6.50
C HIS A 779 3.46 -27.76 6.40
N GLY A 780 3.04 -26.94 5.43
CA GLY A 780 3.56 -25.57 5.28
C GLY A 780 3.21 -24.69 6.48
N TYR A 781 1.98 -24.79 6.98
CA TYR A 781 1.53 -24.09 8.20
C TYR A 781 2.34 -24.50 9.42
N GLU A 782 2.56 -25.80 9.61
CA GLU A 782 3.38 -26.31 10.72
C GLU A 782 4.83 -25.87 10.59
N ALA A 783 5.44 -26.08 9.41
CA ALA A 783 6.84 -25.74 9.14
C ALA A 783 7.11 -24.23 9.31
N GLY A 784 6.18 -23.37 8.89
CA GLY A 784 6.28 -21.92 9.00
C GLY A 784 5.86 -21.35 10.36
N SER A 785 5.33 -22.15 11.30
CA SER A 785 4.88 -21.66 12.61
C SER A 785 5.92 -21.93 13.69
N VAL A 786 6.79 -20.95 13.97
CA VAL A 786 7.90 -21.06 14.94
C VAL A 786 7.48 -21.47 16.35
N ALA A 787 6.26 -21.13 16.79
CA ALA A 787 5.76 -21.54 18.10
C ALA A 787 5.56 -23.08 18.21
N LEU A 788 5.54 -23.80 17.09
CA LEU A 788 5.45 -25.27 17.04
C LEU A 788 6.83 -25.96 16.99
N HIS A 789 7.92 -25.20 16.90
CA HIS A 789 9.30 -25.70 16.81
C HIS A 789 10.21 -25.11 17.89
N VAL A 790 9.64 -24.68 19.03
CA VAL A 790 10.39 -24.00 20.10
C VAL A 790 11.51 -24.85 20.70
N GLU A 791 11.43 -26.18 20.62
CA GLU A 791 12.47 -27.10 21.05
C GLU A 791 13.78 -26.93 20.27
N LYS A 792 13.70 -26.39 19.05
CA LYS A 792 14.85 -26.10 18.19
C LYS A 792 15.52 -24.76 18.50
N LEU A 793 14.89 -23.90 19.30
CA LEU A 793 15.52 -22.65 19.74
C LEU A 793 16.68 -22.95 20.72
N PRO A 794 17.70 -22.07 20.81
CA PRO A 794 18.86 -22.29 21.66
C PRO A 794 18.52 -22.51 23.15
N ASN A 795 19.31 -23.31 23.85
CA ASN A 795 19.21 -23.46 25.30
C ASN A 795 19.97 -22.34 26.04
N GLU A 796 20.85 -21.63 25.33
CA GLU A 796 21.68 -20.56 25.86
C GLU A 796 20.88 -19.25 25.96
N PRO A 797 20.94 -18.55 27.11
CA PRO A 797 20.30 -17.24 27.24
C PRO A 797 21.01 -16.20 26.39
N ASN A 798 20.42 -15.00 26.29
CA ASN A 798 20.98 -13.85 25.59
C ASN A 798 21.10 -14.02 24.05
N ARG A 799 20.46 -15.05 23.49
CA ARG A 799 20.41 -15.28 22.04
C ARG A 799 19.11 -14.84 21.38
N LEU A 800 18.05 -14.62 22.16
CA LEU A 800 16.73 -14.28 21.66
C LEU A 800 16.16 -13.08 22.41
N LEU A 801 15.88 -12.01 21.66
CA LEU A 801 15.11 -10.85 22.10
C LEU A 801 13.82 -10.73 21.29
N ILE A 802 12.68 -10.67 21.96
CA ILE A 802 11.37 -10.48 21.36
C ILE A 802 10.88 -9.06 21.67
N LEU A 803 10.38 -8.36 20.66
CA LEU A 803 9.83 -7.02 20.76
C LEU A 803 8.39 -7.04 20.23
N HIS A 804 7.43 -6.39 20.89
CA HIS A 804 6.06 -6.32 20.36
C HIS A 804 5.29 -5.10 20.91
N GLY A 805 4.50 -4.44 20.06
CA GLY A 805 3.45 -3.51 20.49
C GLY A 805 2.32 -4.26 21.21
N PHE A 806 1.84 -3.72 22.32
CA PHE A 806 0.79 -4.37 23.10
C PHE A 806 -0.61 -4.19 22.50
N LEU A 807 -0.80 -3.11 21.74
CA LEU A 807 -2.07 -2.73 21.12
C LEU A 807 -2.21 -3.25 19.68
N ASP A 808 -1.28 -4.11 19.23
CA ASP A 808 -1.19 -4.56 17.84
C ASP A 808 -2.45 -5.33 17.43
N GLU A 809 -3.25 -4.70 16.57
CA GLU A 809 -4.48 -5.25 15.98
C GLU A 809 -4.24 -5.95 14.64
N ASN A 810 -3.00 -5.95 14.14
CA ASN A 810 -2.63 -6.65 12.91
C ASN A 810 -1.96 -7.99 13.24
N VAL A 811 -0.72 -7.95 13.74
CA VAL A 811 -0.05 -9.12 14.29
C VAL A 811 -0.33 -9.14 15.77
N HIS A 812 -1.43 -9.78 16.18
CA HIS A 812 -1.85 -9.72 17.58
C HIS A 812 -0.74 -10.07 18.56
N PHE A 813 -0.69 -9.39 19.71
CA PHE A 813 0.25 -9.70 20.79
C PHE A 813 0.15 -11.17 21.26
N PHE A 814 -0.98 -11.83 20.98
CA PHE A 814 -1.14 -13.28 21.07
C PHE A 814 0.04 -14.06 20.48
N HIS A 815 0.59 -13.66 19.34
CA HIS A 815 1.71 -14.35 18.70
C HIS A 815 2.94 -14.44 19.63
N THR A 816 3.31 -13.32 20.27
CA THR A 816 4.39 -13.31 21.27
C THR A 816 3.98 -14.05 22.54
N ASN A 817 2.76 -13.83 23.04
CA ASN A 817 2.29 -14.46 24.27
C ASN A 817 2.25 -16.00 24.15
N PHE A 818 1.81 -16.52 23.00
CA PHE A 818 1.78 -17.95 22.70
C PHE A 818 3.20 -18.51 22.55
N LEU A 819 4.09 -17.83 21.84
CA LEU A 819 5.50 -18.24 21.74
C LEU A 819 6.17 -18.31 23.12
N VAL A 820 5.96 -17.31 23.98
CA VAL A 820 6.46 -17.30 25.36
C VAL A 820 5.94 -18.50 26.17
N SER A 821 4.65 -18.81 26.07
CA SER A 821 4.06 -20.01 26.69
C SER A 821 4.78 -21.29 26.24
N GLN A 822 5.05 -21.43 24.94
CA GLN A 822 5.74 -22.61 24.38
C GLN A 822 7.21 -22.67 24.81
N LEU A 823 7.92 -21.53 24.82
CA LEU A 823 9.30 -21.43 25.32
C LEU A 823 9.41 -21.86 26.78
N ILE A 824 8.49 -21.41 27.64
CA ILE A 824 8.44 -21.80 29.06
C ILE A 824 8.26 -23.31 29.19
N ARG A 825 7.33 -23.91 28.42
CA ARG A 825 7.10 -25.37 28.44
C ARG A 825 8.31 -26.17 28.00
N ALA A 826 9.06 -25.66 27.02
CA ALA A 826 10.28 -26.27 26.51
C ALA A 826 11.54 -25.94 27.33
N GLY A 827 11.44 -25.14 28.39
CA GLY A 827 12.57 -24.73 29.22
C GLY A 827 13.58 -23.82 28.51
N LYS A 828 13.12 -23.02 27.53
CA LYS A 828 13.97 -22.17 26.69
C LYS A 828 14.06 -20.74 27.23
N PRO A 829 15.25 -20.12 27.26
CA PRO A 829 15.41 -18.74 27.71
C PRO A 829 15.00 -17.73 26.63
N TYR A 830 14.53 -16.56 27.06
CA TYR A 830 14.21 -15.43 26.18
C TYR A 830 14.32 -14.09 26.94
N GLN A 831 14.49 -13.00 26.20
CA GLN A 831 14.26 -11.64 26.67
C GLN A 831 13.07 -11.03 25.92
N LEU A 832 12.26 -10.22 26.59
CA LEU A 832 11.04 -9.65 26.04
C LEU A 832 10.92 -8.16 26.39
N GLN A 833 10.64 -7.33 25.39
CA GLN A 833 10.28 -5.93 25.57
C GLN A 833 8.92 -5.66 24.94
N ILE A 834 8.04 -5.06 25.73
CA ILE A 834 6.69 -4.67 25.32
C ILE A 834 6.67 -3.15 25.12
N TYR A 835 5.98 -2.69 24.09
CA TYR A 835 5.66 -1.28 23.88
C TYR A 835 4.15 -1.07 24.15
N PRO A 836 3.76 -0.63 25.36
CA PRO A 836 2.36 -0.69 25.80
C PRO A 836 1.41 0.20 25.01
N ASN A 837 1.93 1.29 24.43
CA ASN A 837 1.15 2.31 23.72
C ASN A 837 1.27 2.19 22.20
N GLU A 838 1.94 1.15 21.70
CA GLU A 838 2.19 0.97 20.27
C GLU A 838 1.37 -0.21 19.72
N ARG A 839 0.98 -0.08 18.46
CA ARG A 839 0.32 -1.11 17.66
C ARG A 839 1.37 -1.86 16.83
N HIS A 840 1.05 -2.17 15.58
CA HIS A 840 2.02 -2.74 14.62
C HIS A 840 3.12 -1.74 14.23
N SER A 841 2.83 -0.44 14.34
CA SER A 841 3.79 0.63 14.11
C SER A 841 4.25 1.28 15.43
N ILE A 842 5.47 1.84 15.41
CA ILE A 842 5.98 2.69 16.49
C ILE A 842 5.79 4.15 16.09
N ARG A 843 4.79 4.81 16.67
CA ARG A 843 4.43 6.21 16.39
C ARG A 843 5.00 7.16 17.41
N CYS A 844 4.99 6.77 18.69
CA CYS A 844 5.50 7.63 19.75
C CYS A 844 7.04 7.74 19.64
N PRO A 845 7.59 8.97 19.57
CA PRO A 845 9.04 9.16 19.48
C PRO A 845 9.81 8.47 20.61
N GLU A 846 9.30 8.54 21.84
CA GLU A 846 9.88 7.95 23.05
C GLU A 846 10.00 6.43 22.95
N SER A 847 8.95 5.75 22.46
CA SER A 847 8.96 4.30 22.20
C SER A 847 10.04 3.94 21.18
N GLY A 848 10.16 4.75 20.12
CA GLY A 848 11.19 4.58 19.10
C GLY A 848 12.61 4.78 19.63
N GLU A 849 12.83 5.78 20.50
CA GLU A 849 14.13 6.01 21.14
C GLU A 849 14.49 4.83 22.06
N HIS A 850 13.54 4.39 22.89
CA HIS A 850 13.75 3.26 23.79
C HIS A 850 14.10 1.97 23.03
N TYR A 851 13.37 1.69 21.94
CA TYR A 851 13.64 0.57 21.05
C TYR A 851 15.07 0.61 20.50
N GLU A 852 15.48 1.75 19.93
CA GLU A 852 16.81 1.90 19.35
C GLU A 852 17.93 1.72 20.38
N VAL A 853 17.76 2.29 21.57
CA VAL A 853 18.73 2.15 22.66
C VAL A 853 18.81 0.70 23.14
N THR A 854 17.67 0.03 23.28
CA THR A 854 17.63 -1.38 23.68
C THR A 854 18.31 -2.28 22.64
N LEU A 855 18.05 -2.04 21.36
CA LEU A 855 18.69 -2.77 20.25
C LEU A 855 20.21 -2.61 20.30
N LEU A 856 20.72 -1.38 20.40
CA LEU A 856 22.16 -1.12 20.50
C LEU A 856 22.77 -1.73 21.75
N HIS A 857 22.08 -1.64 22.89
CA HIS A 857 22.54 -2.22 24.14
C HIS A 857 22.59 -3.75 24.08
N PHE A 858 21.58 -4.38 23.51
CA PHE A 858 21.52 -5.84 23.36
C PHE A 858 22.63 -6.34 22.44
N LEU A 859 22.85 -5.66 21.31
CA LEU A 859 23.93 -5.99 20.39
C LEU A 859 25.31 -5.81 21.04
N GLN A 860 25.58 -4.69 21.73
CA GLN A 860 26.91 -4.50 22.32
C GLN A 860 27.21 -5.54 23.40
N GLU A 861 26.21 -6.02 24.15
CA GLU A 861 26.41 -6.96 25.26
C GLU A 861 26.54 -8.42 24.83
N TYR A 862 25.85 -8.80 23.75
CA TYR A 862 25.67 -10.22 23.41
C TYR A 862 26.16 -10.62 22.01
N LEU A 863 26.70 -9.67 21.23
CA LEU A 863 27.33 -9.91 19.93
C LEU A 863 28.78 -9.39 19.94
#